data_AF-L0E155-F1
#
_entry.id   AF-L0E155-F1
#
_cell.length_a   1.000
_cell.length_b   1.000
_cell.length_c   1.000
_cell.angle_alpha   90.00
_cell.angle_beta   90.00
_cell.angle_gamma   90.00
#
_symmetry.space_group_name_H-M   'P 1'
#
loop_
_entity.id
_entity.type
_entity.pdbx_description
1 polymer ?
#
loop_
_entity_poly.entity_id
_entity_poly.type
_entity_poly.pdbx_seq_one_letter_code
_entity_poly.pdbx_strand_id
1 'polypeptide(L)'
;MAPTPKYTFTERAAAGNLSDAEILNSNNPTGSELPDESDVVVGGAGIHGLIYALHASKYKPNNLKISVIEKNTRPGYKIGESTLPIFYTWCKLHGISAAYLLRLFGLKDGLCFYFLDRENQGQYTDFCSVGAPGLVLASLQIERPMSELLFTILAQRNGVNVYHGREVDFKSTVVQGGGQGNKIAVSRGKYDSTPKTIDSALFVDATGRFRQFCSKKAPRHRFDGWNCNAFWGYFTAPKDESKIPFDLYEGDHTNHLCFPEGWVWVIRLPSWEGSLIANLMDMVTYILECADAGVPGDELPSSEELARMFGLKFQWVTSIGFAVRNDVKYPEDLSAYGTREAEQKFNYFVQKYELLQQFMSNFELIENLYGPGTTWFIRKTLAYQSPVVSGPGWLAIGDACGFTNPLYSPGINVGMSTSTWAAQLSHRIVEIGKSAPADAAESSIRKLLVPYDDYCKSLVPALEQMNRFNYVCYRDTRLGPQVACLWQFFAGIERYLSDVNIETFAHYAIKWVWGAMVPEYQQVAQKCIEHIETVPLDERLPDAMVDELLAFSNRIKSAAVAADDFSLRWDAILRSFDRSLNFVEGKTSRDIYTRQCSGCGAWLQLRPDWKKCHSCGLLGTEPQTAVTFDPPLTAEEEALLYAAWNTAPKYDPSKELKLPTPTRPAA
;
A
#
# COMPACT_ATOMS: atom_id res chain seq x y z
N MET A 1 -30.48 10.86 -5.17
CA MET A 1 -30.20 12.31 -5.21
C MET A 1 -28.88 12.53 -4.51
N ALA A 2 -27.98 13.33 -5.09
CA ALA A 2 -26.75 13.71 -4.42
C ALA A 2 -27.05 14.53 -3.15
N PRO A 3 -26.37 14.29 -2.02
CA PRO A 3 -26.47 15.15 -0.84
C PRO A 3 -26.10 16.59 -1.17
N THR A 4 -26.67 17.56 -0.46
CA THR A 4 -26.22 18.95 -0.53
C THR A 4 -24.87 19.07 0.20
N PRO A 5 -23.82 19.67 -0.39
CA PRO A 5 -22.55 19.85 0.30
C PRO A 5 -22.73 20.75 1.53
N LYS A 6 -22.05 20.40 2.62
CA LYS A 6 -22.01 21.17 3.86
C LYS A 6 -20.58 21.65 4.11
N TYR A 7 -20.44 22.81 4.75
CA TYR A 7 -19.15 23.44 5.08
C TYR A 7 -18.94 23.51 6.61
N THR A 8 -19.39 22.47 7.30
CA THR A 8 -19.50 22.43 8.77
C THR A 8 -18.16 22.63 9.46
N PHE A 9 -17.08 22.04 8.95
CA PHE A 9 -15.77 22.14 9.58
C PHE A 9 -15.06 23.44 9.23
N THR A 10 -15.18 23.88 7.98
CA THR A 10 -14.64 25.17 7.52
C THR A 10 -15.23 26.32 8.34
N GLU A 11 -16.55 26.36 8.48
CA GLU A 11 -17.25 27.39 9.26
C GLU A 11 -16.88 27.30 10.75
N ARG A 12 -16.82 26.09 11.32
CA ARG A 12 -16.44 25.87 12.73
C ARG A 12 -15.01 26.33 13.01
N ALA A 13 -14.06 26.01 12.13
CA ALA A 13 -12.67 26.40 12.28
C ALA A 13 -12.53 27.93 12.26
N ALA A 14 -13.20 28.58 11.31
CA ALA A 14 -13.21 30.04 11.19
C ALA A 14 -13.88 30.72 12.40
N ALA A 15 -15.03 30.21 12.85
CA ALA A 15 -15.77 30.78 13.98
C ALA A 15 -15.02 30.63 15.31
N GLY A 16 -14.31 29.52 15.52
CA GLY A 16 -13.56 29.24 16.74
C GLY A 16 -12.08 29.62 16.70
N ASN A 17 -11.57 30.08 15.55
CA ASN A 17 -10.13 30.21 15.29
C ASN A 17 -9.34 28.95 15.70
N LEU A 18 -9.89 27.77 15.35
CA LEU A 18 -9.36 26.48 15.77
C LEU A 18 -8.08 26.13 15.00
N SER A 19 -7.09 25.60 15.71
CA SER A 19 -5.92 24.99 15.07
C SER A 19 -6.28 23.72 14.29
N ASP A 20 -5.37 23.27 13.42
CA ASP A 20 -5.55 22.06 12.60
C ASP A 20 -5.93 20.82 13.45
N ALA A 21 -5.28 20.64 14.61
CA ALA A 21 -5.57 19.54 15.51
C ALA A 21 -6.93 19.69 16.20
N GLU A 22 -7.28 20.90 16.63
CA GLU A 22 -8.55 21.16 17.31
C GLU A 22 -9.75 20.93 16.41
N ILE A 23 -9.70 21.38 15.15
CA ILE A 23 -10.80 21.14 14.21
C ILE A 23 -10.98 19.66 13.92
N LEU A 24 -9.90 18.90 13.69
CA LEU A 24 -9.93 17.45 13.50
C LEU A 24 -10.53 16.73 14.71
N ASN A 25 -10.06 17.08 15.91
CA ASN A 25 -10.49 16.45 17.14
C ASN A 25 -11.93 16.82 17.51
N SER A 26 -12.45 17.96 17.03
CA SER A 26 -13.84 18.38 17.23
C SER A 26 -14.88 17.46 16.56
N ASN A 27 -14.44 16.54 15.69
CA ASN A 27 -15.29 15.56 15.03
C ASN A 27 -15.35 14.21 15.76
N ASN A 28 -14.64 14.06 16.88
CA ASN A 28 -14.67 12.82 17.65
C ASN A 28 -16.02 12.58 18.33
N PRO A 29 -16.55 11.34 18.32
CA PRO A 29 -17.85 11.03 18.91
C PRO A 29 -17.90 11.24 20.43
N THR A 30 -16.77 11.11 21.14
CA THR A 30 -16.68 11.33 22.60
C THR A 30 -16.30 12.76 22.99
N GLY A 31 -15.93 13.60 22.01
CA GLY A 31 -15.51 14.99 22.23
C GLY A 31 -14.04 15.26 21.87
N SER A 32 -13.68 16.54 21.85
CA SER A 32 -12.35 17.01 21.39
C SER A 32 -11.20 16.72 22.35
N GLU A 33 -11.50 16.52 23.63
CA GLU A 33 -10.51 16.14 24.64
C GLU A 33 -10.44 14.62 24.83
N LEU A 34 -9.30 14.17 25.35
CA LEU A 34 -9.01 12.76 25.57
C LEU A 34 -9.98 12.19 26.63
N PRO A 35 -10.45 10.93 26.47
CA PRO A 35 -11.26 10.28 27.49
C PRO A 35 -10.37 9.83 28.66
N ASP A 36 -10.95 9.74 29.86
CA ASP A 36 -10.25 9.19 31.03
C ASP A 36 -10.02 7.68 30.90
N GLU A 37 -10.90 6.98 30.17
CA GLU A 37 -10.85 5.53 29.94
C GLU A 37 -11.13 5.15 28.48
N SER A 38 -10.52 4.07 28.00
CA SER A 38 -10.80 3.46 26.69
C SER A 38 -10.47 1.97 26.74
N ASP A 39 -11.15 1.12 25.94
CA ASP A 39 -10.79 -0.31 25.93
C ASP A 39 -9.43 -0.52 25.26
N VAL A 40 -9.22 0.18 24.14
CA VAL A 40 -8.02 0.12 23.32
C VAL A 40 -7.46 1.52 23.07
N VAL A 41 -6.17 1.70 23.34
CA VAL A 41 -5.42 2.89 22.94
C VAL A 41 -4.41 2.52 21.86
N VAL A 42 -4.49 3.19 20.70
CA VAL A 42 -3.61 2.97 19.55
C VAL A 42 -2.61 4.12 19.46
N GLY A 43 -1.31 3.82 19.58
CA GLY A 43 -0.25 4.81 19.40
C GLY A 43 0.13 4.97 17.94
N GLY A 44 -0.32 6.06 17.31
CA GLY A 44 -0.05 6.43 15.91
C GLY A 44 -1.26 6.24 15.00
N ALA A 45 -1.68 7.31 14.29
CA ALA A 45 -2.72 7.28 13.26
C ALA A 45 -2.14 7.25 11.85
N GLY A 46 -1.02 6.55 11.66
CA GLY A 46 -0.64 6.13 10.31
C GLY A 46 -1.67 5.16 9.74
N ILE A 47 -1.58 4.88 8.43
CA ILE A 47 -2.52 4.00 7.73
C ILE A 47 -2.85 2.69 8.47
N HIS A 48 -1.88 2.03 9.10
CA HIS A 48 -2.11 0.78 9.85
C HIS A 48 -2.88 0.97 11.16
N GLY A 49 -2.61 2.05 11.90
CA GLY A 49 -3.37 2.37 13.12
C GLY A 49 -4.84 2.64 12.82
N LEU A 50 -5.10 3.33 11.71
CA LEU A 50 -6.46 3.61 11.24
C LEU A 50 -7.14 2.37 10.62
N ILE A 51 -6.43 1.56 9.83
CA ILE A 51 -6.94 0.27 9.32
C ILE A 51 -7.33 -0.63 10.50
N TYR A 52 -6.47 -0.75 11.52
CA TYR A 52 -6.76 -1.53 12.72
C TYR A 52 -8.05 -1.05 13.40
N ALA A 53 -8.17 0.26 13.65
CA ALA A 53 -9.30 0.80 14.38
C ALA A 53 -10.62 0.68 13.59
N LEU A 54 -10.58 0.96 12.29
CA LEU A 54 -11.71 0.76 11.38
C LEU A 54 -12.12 -0.70 11.30
N HIS A 55 -11.17 -1.62 11.14
CA HIS A 55 -11.48 -3.05 11.02
C HIS A 55 -12.03 -3.61 12.33
N ALA A 56 -11.49 -3.21 13.49
CA ALA A 56 -12.02 -3.62 14.79
C ALA A 56 -13.46 -3.14 14.98
N SER A 57 -13.74 -1.85 14.72
CA SER A 57 -15.08 -1.31 14.87
C SER A 57 -16.07 -1.90 13.86
N LYS A 58 -15.63 -2.23 12.63
CA LYS A 58 -16.49 -2.85 11.61
C LYS A 58 -16.75 -4.34 11.86
N TYR A 59 -15.73 -5.07 12.34
CA TYR A 59 -15.80 -6.51 12.59
C TYR A 59 -16.81 -6.83 13.69
N LYS A 60 -16.76 -6.10 14.82
CA LYS A 60 -17.78 -6.21 15.88
C LYS A 60 -18.13 -4.82 16.43
N PRO A 61 -19.09 -4.11 15.81
CA PRO A 61 -19.50 -2.76 16.21
C PRO A 61 -19.99 -2.68 17.65
N ASN A 62 -19.82 -1.50 18.27
CA ASN A 62 -20.29 -1.20 19.63
C ASN A 62 -19.73 -2.08 20.76
N ASN A 63 -18.64 -2.81 20.51
CA ASN A 63 -18.03 -3.70 21.50
C ASN A 63 -16.80 -3.11 22.21
N LEU A 64 -15.99 -2.31 21.49
CA LEU A 64 -14.75 -1.71 22.01
C LEU A 64 -14.80 -0.19 21.86
N LYS A 65 -14.48 0.53 22.94
CA LYS A 65 -14.09 1.94 22.90
C LYS A 65 -12.64 2.03 22.41
N ILE A 66 -12.41 2.72 21.29
CA ILE A 66 -11.07 2.83 20.68
C ILE A 66 -10.67 4.30 20.59
N SER A 67 -9.47 4.61 21.08
CA SER A 67 -8.86 5.94 20.98
C SER A 67 -7.50 5.83 20.28
N VAL A 68 -7.37 6.49 19.13
CA VAL A 68 -6.13 6.56 18.34
C VAL A 68 -5.44 7.89 18.63
N ILE A 69 -4.15 7.85 18.96
CA ILE A 69 -3.36 9.00 19.39
C ILE A 69 -2.28 9.30 18.36
N GLU A 70 -2.33 10.48 17.71
CA GLU A 70 -1.41 10.88 16.65
C GLU A 70 -0.67 12.17 16.98
N LYS A 71 0.66 12.10 16.89
CA LYS A 71 1.56 13.21 17.22
C LYS A 71 1.39 14.37 16.24
N ASN A 72 1.26 14.10 14.95
CA ASN A 72 1.12 15.16 13.96
C ASN A 72 -0.18 15.95 14.19
N THR A 73 -0.13 17.26 13.98
CA THR A 73 -1.28 18.17 14.15
C THR A 73 -2.39 17.94 13.12
N ARG A 74 -2.04 17.35 11.99
CA ARG A 74 -2.93 16.85 10.92
C ARG A 74 -2.28 15.62 10.27
N PRO A 75 -3.00 14.85 9.43
CA PRO A 75 -2.39 13.77 8.65
C PRO A 75 -1.13 14.24 7.91
N GLY A 76 0.01 13.69 8.30
CA GLY A 76 1.32 14.14 7.82
C GLY A 76 1.85 13.33 6.64
N TYR A 77 2.84 13.90 5.94
CA TYR A 77 3.53 13.26 4.84
C TYR A 77 4.07 11.86 5.20
N LYS A 78 3.89 10.90 4.30
CA LYS A 78 4.50 9.56 4.33
C LYS A 78 4.81 9.11 2.91
N ILE A 79 5.96 8.47 2.73
CA ILE A 79 6.22 7.62 1.56
C ILE A 79 5.40 6.32 1.64
N GLY A 80 5.15 5.70 0.48
CA GLY A 80 4.39 4.46 0.31
C GLY A 80 3.00 4.78 -0.21
N GLU A 81 2.89 4.93 -1.53
CA GLU A 81 1.70 5.45 -2.23
C GLU A 81 0.97 4.40 -3.07
N SER A 82 1.62 3.29 -3.44
CA SER A 82 1.03 2.27 -4.30
C SER A 82 0.30 1.19 -3.52
N THR A 83 -1.00 1.02 -3.80
CA THR A 83 -1.86 0.00 -3.20
C THR A 83 -2.20 -1.12 -4.19
N LEU A 84 -2.84 -2.19 -3.72
CA LEU A 84 -3.12 -3.41 -4.48
C LEU A 84 -4.58 -3.82 -4.35
N PRO A 85 -5.05 -4.80 -5.15
CA PRO A 85 -6.45 -5.24 -5.13
C PRO A 85 -6.97 -5.56 -3.73
N ILE A 86 -6.19 -6.21 -2.86
CA ILE A 86 -6.59 -6.51 -1.48
C ILE A 86 -6.94 -5.25 -0.65
N PHE A 87 -6.20 -4.15 -0.84
CA PHE A 87 -6.46 -2.89 -0.16
C PHE A 87 -7.75 -2.23 -0.66
N TYR A 88 -7.95 -2.23 -1.98
CA TYR A 88 -9.23 -1.74 -2.55
C TYR A 88 -10.41 -2.57 -2.08
N THR A 89 -10.29 -3.90 -2.07
CA THR A 89 -11.32 -4.81 -1.58
C THR A 89 -11.66 -4.49 -0.12
N TRP A 90 -10.66 -4.22 0.72
CA TRP A 90 -10.89 -3.75 2.09
C TRP A 90 -11.66 -2.44 2.13
N CYS A 91 -11.27 -1.42 1.36
CA CYS A 91 -12.02 -0.15 1.28
C CYS A 91 -13.47 -0.36 0.83
N LYS A 92 -13.70 -1.20 -0.18
CA LYS A 92 -15.04 -1.55 -0.69
C LYS A 92 -15.87 -2.25 0.39
N LEU A 93 -15.29 -3.19 1.14
CA LEU A 93 -15.93 -3.85 2.28
C LEU A 93 -16.25 -2.88 3.44
N HIS A 94 -15.47 -1.81 3.56
CA HIS A 94 -15.71 -0.69 4.47
C HIS A 94 -16.64 0.39 3.90
N GLY A 95 -17.25 0.16 2.73
CA GLY A 95 -18.33 0.98 2.18
C GLY A 95 -17.89 2.04 1.15
N ILE A 96 -16.62 2.06 0.73
CA ILE A 96 -16.11 3.07 -0.20
C ILE A 96 -15.56 2.37 -1.46
N SER A 97 -16.32 2.43 -2.56
CA SER A 97 -15.93 1.85 -3.86
C SER A 97 -15.15 2.83 -4.75
N ALA A 98 -14.72 2.36 -5.93
CA ALA A 98 -13.84 3.08 -6.85
C ALA A 98 -14.38 4.45 -7.28
N ALA A 99 -15.70 4.58 -7.47
CA ALA A 99 -16.32 5.85 -7.88
C ALA A 99 -15.96 7.01 -6.95
N TYR A 100 -15.83 6.74 -5.65
CA TYR A 100 -15.54 7.72 -4.61
C TYR A 100 -14.03 7.83 -4.36
N LEU A 101 -13.32 6.70 -4.29
CA LEU A 101 -11.87 6.69 -4.06
C LEU A 101 -11.10 7.40 -5.16
N LEU A 102 -11.51 7.25 -6.43
CA LEU A 102 -10.88 7.92 -7.58
C LEU A 102 -11.08 9.44 -7.60
N ARG A 103 -11.96 10.00 -6.75
CA ARG A 103 -11.99 11.46 -6.58
C ARG A 103 -10.79 11.95 -5.77
N LEU A 104 -10.27 11.13 -4.87
CA LEU A 104 -9.21 11.47 -3.92
C LEU A 104 -7.83 11.00 -4.37
N PHE A 105 -7.77 9.86 -5.06
CA PHE A 105 -6.56 9.10 -5.36
C PHE A 105 -6.41 8.83 -6.85
N GLY A 106 -5.18 8.52 -7.27
CA GLY A 106 -4.87 8.15 -8.65
C GLY A 106 -5.31 6.72 -8.95
N LEU A 107 -5.73 6.48 -10.19
CA LEU A 107 -5.96 5.13 -10.70
C LEU A 107 -4.63 4.37 -10.77
N LYS A 108 -4.65 3.08 -10.38
CA LYS A 108 -3.61 2.13 -10.69
C LYS A 108 -4.16 0.95 -11.50
N ASP A 109 -3.60 0.68 -12.68
CA ASP A 109 -4.04 -0.42 -13.55
C ASP A 109 -2.93 -1.44 -13.88
N GLY A 110 -2.17 -1.85 -12.88
CA GLY A 110 -1.18 -2.90 -13.03
C GLY A 110 0.18 -2.54 -12.46
N LEU A 111 1.13 -3.41 -12.75
CA LEU A 111 2.54 -3.20 -12.45
C LEU A 111 3.35 -3.49 -13.73
N CYS A 112 4.12 -2.51 -14.14
CA CYS A 112 4.99 -2.60 -15.32
C CYS A 112 6.45 -2.42 -14.89
N PHE A 113 7.33 -3.20 -15.48
CA PHE A 113 8.75 -3.27 -15.15
C PHE A 113 9.56 -3.13 -16.43
N TYR A 114 10.60 -2.30 -16.40
CA TYR A 114 11.56 -2.09 -17.48
C TYR A 114 12.95 -2.42 -16.97
N PHE A 115 13.64 -3.36 -17.60
CA PHE A 115 14.94 -3.87 -17.13
C PHE A 115 16.05 -3.31 -18.01
N LEU A 116 16.86 -2.41 -17.45
CA LEU A 116 17.87 -1.67 -18.18
C LEU A 116 19.17 -2.47 -18.21
N ASP A 117 19.74 -2.68 -19.39
CA ASP A 117 21.05 -3.31 -19.51
C ASP A 117 22.14 -2.29 -19.15
N ARG A 118 22.93 -2.60 -18.12
CA ARG A 118 23.98 -1.71 -17.61
C ARG A 118 25.17 -1.62 -18.56
N GLU A 119 25.59 -2.74 -19.14
CA GLU A 119 26.76 -2.81 -20.03
C GLU A 119 26.42 -2.44 -21.48
N ASN A 120 25.18 -2.68 -21.90
CA ASN A 120 24.66 -2.33 -23.21
C ASN A 120 23.62 -1.19 -23.11
N GLN A 121 24.10 0.00 -22.72
CA GLN A 121 23.27 1.20 -22.55
C GLN A 121 22.32 1.42 -23.74
N GLY A 122 21.06 1.74 -23.43
CA GLY A 122 19.97 1.89 -24.39
C GLY A 122 19.18 0.61 -24.64
N GLN A 123 19.73 -0.56 -24.32
CA GLN A 123 18.98 -1.81 -24.36
C GLN A 123 18.12 -1.96 -23.09
N TYR A 124 16.89 -2.41 -23.27
CA TYR A 124 16.00 -2.81 -22.17
C TYR A 124 15.05 -3.93 -22.61
N THR A 125 14.47 -4.60 -21.63
CA THR A 125 13.30 -5.49 -21.79
C THR A 125 12.20 -5.07 -20.84
N ASP A 126 11.02 -5.67 -20.92
CA ASP A 126 9.92 -5.34 -20.02
C ASP A 126 9.12 -6.55 -19.53
N PHE A 127 8.31 -6.28 -18.51
CA PHE A 127 7.22 -7.11 -18.04
C PHE A 127 6.04 -6.19 -17.79
N CYS A 128 4.97 -6.35 -18.58
CA CYS A 128 3.76 -5.54 -18.44
C CYS A 128 2.56 -6.40 -18.04
N SER A 129 1.84 -5.92 -17.04
CA SER A 129 0.59 -6.52 -16.57
C SER A 129 -0.49 -5.45 -16.50
N VAL A 130 -1.74 -5.85 -16.71
CA VAL A 130 -2.91 -4.98 -16.50
C VAL A 130 -3.56 -5.23 -15.15
N GLY A 131 -4.39 -4.28 -14.71
CA GLY A 131 -5.21 -4.40 -13.52
C GLY A 131 -6.49 -5.17 -13.81
N ALA A 132 -7.63 -4.47 -13.76
CA ALA A 132 -8.94 -5.07 -13.91
C ALA A 132 -9.94 -4.11 -14.57
N PRO A 133 -10.99 -4.63 -15.25
CA PRO A 133 -12.06 -3.79 -15.77
C PRO A 133 -12.69 -2.93 -14.67
N GLY A 134 -13.21 -1.76 -15.03
CA GLY A 134 -13.83 -0.84 -14.08
C GLY A 134 -15.03 -1.40 -13.31
N LEU A 135 -15.68 -2.45 -13.85
CA LEU A 135 -16.79 -3.18 -13.22
C LEU A 135 -16.35 -4.34 -12.31
N VAL A 136 -15.06 -4.63 -12.24
CA VAL A 136 -14.45 -5.64 -11.36
C VAL A 136 -13.89 -4.97 -10.10
N LEU A 137 -12.79 -4.23 -10.23
CA LEU A 137 -12.12 -3.53 -9.12
C LEU A 137 -11.20 -2.41 -9.64
N ALA A 138 -10.57 -1.68 -8.73
CA ALA A 138 -9.49 -0.73 -9.05
C ALA A 138 -8.33 -0.93 -8.08
N SER A 139 -7.10 -0.60 -8.46
CA SER A 139 -6.04 -0.29 -7.49
C SER A 139 -5.84 1.22 -7.43
N LEU A 140 -5.17 1.72 -6.37
CA LEU A 140 -5.07 3.15 -6.11
C LEU A 140 -3.62 3.61 -5.86
N GLN A 141 -3.28 4.79 -6.37
CA GLN A 141 -2.10 5.56 -6.02
C GLN A 141 -2.52 6.66 -5.03
N ILE A 142 -2.21 6.48 -3.75
CA ILE A 142 -2.73 7.31 -2.65
C ILE A 142 -1.72 8.37 -2.21
N GLU A 143 -2.15 9.62 -2.15
CA GLU A 143 -1.44 10.61 -1.33
C GLU A 143 -1.72 10.32 0.14
N ARG A 144 -0.66 10.10 0.92
CA ARG A 144 -0.80 9.61 2.29
C ARG A 144 -1.48 10.57 3.27
N PRO A 145 -1.21 11.90 3.25
CA PRO A 145 -2.05 12.85 3.97
C PRO A 145 -3.55 12.68 3.69
N MET A 146 -3.95 12.43 2.44
CA MET A 146 -5.35 12.24 2.04
C MET A 146 -5.93 10.90 2.50
N SER A 147 -5.18 9.79 2.42
CA SER A 147 -5.65 8.48 2.91
C SER A 147 -5.85 8.45 4.42
N GLU A 148 -4.89 9.00 5.16
CA GLU A 148 -4.99 9.09 6.61
C GLU A 148 -6.13 10.03 7.03
N LEU A 149 -6.41 11.11 6.29
CA LEU A 149 -7.59 11.95 6.53
C LEU A 149 -8.89 11.20 6.27
N LEU A 150 -9.02 10.54 5.11
CA LEU A 150 -10.19 9.72 4.77
C LEU A 150 -10.51 8.72 5.88
N PHE A 151 -9.49 7.98 6.33
CA PHE A 151 -9.68 6.98 7.37
C PHE A 151 -9.88 7.58 8.77
N THR A 152 -9.35 8.76 9.05
CA THR A 152 -9.66 9.51 10.28
C THR A 152 -11.15 9.87 10.34
N ILE A 153 -11.69 10.49 9.28
CA ILE A 153 -13.11 10.87 9.24
C ILE A 153 -14.00 9.63 9.25
N LEU A 154 -13.65 8.57 8.50
CA LEU A 154 -14.41 7.33 8.49
C LEU A 154 -14.41 6.66 9.89
N ALA A 155 -13.28 6.68 10.60
CA ALA A 155 -13.18 6.13 11.95
C ALA A 155 -14.07 6.90 12.93
N GLN A 156 -14.04 8.23 12.87
CA GLN A 156 -14.88 9.12 13.68
C GLN A 156 -16.38 8.87 13.45
N ARG A 157 -16.80 8.68 12.20
CA ARG A 157 -18.19 8.30 11.84
C ARG A 157 -18.59 6.91 12.35
N ASN A 158 -17.63 6.03 12.64
CA ASN A 158 -17.84 4.65 13.08
C ASN A 158 -17.48 4.44 14.58
N GLY A 159 -17.60 5.48 15.40
CA GLY A 159 -17.47 5.36 16.87
C GLY A 159 -16.05 5.29 17.41
N VAL A 160 -15.03 5.53 16.57
CA VAL A 160 -13.62 5.59 17.00
C VAL A 160 -13.21 7.04 17.23
N ASN A 161 -12.50 7.32 18.31
CA ASN A 161 -11.93 8.64 18.54
C ASN A 161 -10.49 8.71 18.00
N VAL A 162 -10.15 9.76 17.26
CA VAL A 162 -8.81 10.01 16.73
C VAL A 162 -8.34 11.39 17.19
N TYR A 163 -7.23 11.44 17.92
CA TYR A 163 -6.71 12.66 18.52
C TYR A 163 -5.36 13.04 17.87
N HIS A 164 -5.40 14.03 16.98
CA HIS A 164 -4.22 14.66 16.38
C HIS A 164 -3.60 15.70 17.32
N GLY A 165 -2.31 15.99 17.12
CA GLY A 165 -1.53 16.90 17.97
C GLY A 165 -1.33 16.38 19.39
N ARG A 166 -1.37 15.05 19.58
CA ARG A 166 -1.23 14.37 20.87
C ARG A 166 -0.17 13.27 20.77
N GLU A 167 0.80 13.24 21.67
CA GLU A 167 1.92 12.30 21.70
C GLU A 167 1.79 11.35 22.90
N VAL A 168 1.84 10.04 22.65
CA VAL A 168 2.01 9.05 23.72
C VAL A 168 3.40 9.19 24.31
N ASP A 169 3.49 9.51 25.60
CA ASP A 169 4.74 9.53 26.33
C ASP A 169 5.11 8.12 26.79
N PHE A 170 5.95 7.46 25.97
CA PHE A 170 6.46 6.12 26.24
C PHE A 170 7.42 6.04 27.46
N LYS A 171 7.80 7.16 28.07
CA LYS A 171 8.60 7.17 29.31
C LYS A 171 7.73 6.96 30.54
N SER A 172 6.56 7.61 30.59
CA SER A 172 5.64 7.58 31.74
C SER A 172 4.47 6.61 31.55
N THR A 173 4.19 6.18 30.32
CA THR A 173 3.20 5.14 30.01
C THR A 173 3.53 3.82 30.71
N VAL A 174 2.54 3.24 31.39
CA VAL A 174 2.60 1.92 32.03
C VAL A 174 1.70 0.96 31.25
N VAL A 175 2.24 -0.20 30.87
CA VAL A 175 1.53 -1.26 30.16
C VAL A 175 1.78 -2.58 30.88
N GLN A 176 0.70 -3.28 31.23
CA GLN A 176 0.74 -4.53 32.01
C GLN A 176 -0.43 -5.45 31.63
N GLY A 177 -0.30 -6.75 31.95
CA GLY A 177 -1.33 -7.74 31.70
C GLY A 177 -2.46 -7.74 32.74
N GLY A 178 -3.33 -8.74 32.63
CA GLY A 178 -4.30 -9.09 33.68
C GLY A 178 -5.64 -8.33 33.69
N GLY A 179 -5.87 -7.38 32.79
CA GLY A 179 -7.15 -6.64 32.68
C GLY A 179 -6.98 -5.21 32.19
N GLN A 180 -7.82 -4.27 32.67
CA GLN A 180 -7.65 -2.82 32.49
C GLN A 180 -6.48 -2.30 33.33
N GLY A 181 -5.27 -2.72 32.98
CA GLY A 181 -4.05 -2.42 33.72
C GLY A 181 -3.22 -1.27 33.14
N ASN A 182 -3.46 -0.87 31.89
CA ASN A 182 -2.63 0.10 31.22
C ASN A 182 -2.98 1.53 31.66
N LYS A 183 -1.95 2.37 31.83
CA LYS A 183 -2.06 3.81 32.05
C LYS A 183 -1.27 4.51 30.96
N ILE A 184 -1.95 4.94 29.90
CA ILE A 184 -1.29 5.53 28.73
C ILE A 184 -1.18 7.04 28.94
N ALA A 185 0.05 7.52 29.12
CA ALA A 185 0.32 8.94 29.27
C ALA A 185 0.33 9.62 27.90
N VAL A 186 -0.46 10.68 27.74
CA VAL A 186 -0.63 11.41 26.49
C VAL A 186 -0.41 12.90 26.74
N SER A 187 0.44 13.54 25.94
CA SER A 187 0.84 14.94 26.07
C SER A 187 0.72 15.66 24.72
N ARG A 188 0.97 16.98 24.68
CA ARG A 188 1.18 17.70 23.40
C ARG A 188 2.64 17.65 22.91
N GLY A 189 3.50 16.88 23.58
CA GLY A 189 4.93 16.77 23.31
C GLY A 189 5.76 17.01 24.59
N LYS A 190 7.08 16.94 24.47
CA LYS A 190 8.00 17.02 25.63
C LYS A 190 7.89 18.30 26.47
N TYR A 191 7.36 19.38 25.90
CA TYR A 191 7.19 20.67 26.58
C TYR A 191 5.93 20.71 27.48
N ASP A 192 5.01 19.78 27.30
CA ASP A 192 3.75 19.74 28.03
C ASP A 192 3.96 19.07 29.40
N SER A 193 3.84 19.86 30.46
CA SER A 193 3.97 19.42 31.86
C SER A 193 2.66 18.91 32.46
N THR A 194 1.58 18.89 31.67
CA THR A 194 0.23 18.50 32.11
C THR A 194 -0.34 17.33 31.28
N PRO A 195 0.38 16.20 31.18
CA PRO A 195 -0.09 15.06 30.41
C PRO A 195 -1.39 14.50 31.00
N LYS A 196 -2.22 13.95 30.13
CA LYS A 196 -3.41 13.17 30.49
C LYS A 196 -3.06 11.70 30.56
N THR A 197 -3.85 10.93 31.28
CA THR A 197 -3.73 9.47 31.34
C THR A 197 -5.03 8.87 30.82
N ILE A 198 -4.91 7.88 29.95
CA ILE A 198 -6.04 7.04 29.53
C ILE A 198 -5.85 5.67 30.17
N ASP A 199 -6.77 5.30 31.05
CA ASP A 199 -6.83 3.94 31.59
C ASP A 199 -7.40 2.99 30.54
N SER A 200 -6.71 1.88 30.27
CA SER A 200 -7.09 0.96 29.19
C SER A 200 -6.69 -0.49 29.40
N ALA A 201 -7.25 -1.39 28.59
CA ALA A 201 -6.93 -2.83 28.63
C ALA A 201 -5.85 -3.23 27.64
N LEU A 202 -5.85 -2.61 26.44
CA LEU A 202 -4.93 -2.98 25.36
C LEU A 202 -4.28 -1.74 24.76
N PHE A 203 -2.95 -1.79 24.63
CA PHE A 203 -2.17 -0.82 23.87
C PHE A 203 -1.74 -1.41 22.53
N VAL A 204 -1.90 -0.67 21.45
CA VAL A 204 -1.49 -1.07 20.09
C VAL A 204 -0.37 -0.15 19.61
N ASP A 205 0.83 -0.68 19.42
CA ASP A 205 1.97 0.04 18.85
C ASP A 205 1.83 0.10 17.32
N ALA A 206 1.28 1.21 16.84
CA ALA A 206 1.17 1.55 15.42
C ALA A 206 2.13 2.69 15.03
N THR A 207 3.21 2.89 15.79
CA THR A 207 4.20 3.97 15.56
C THR A 207 5.14 3.69 14.38
N GLY A 208 4.86 2.64 13.62
CA GLY A 208 5.61 2.22 12.45
C GLY A 208 7.09 1.99 12.75
N ARG A 209 7.97 2.41 11.83
CA ARG A 209 9.42 2.20 11.93
C ARG A 209 10.09 2.77 13.18
N PHE A 210 9.40 3.63 13.92
CA PHE A 210 9.91 4.20 15.16
C PHE A 210 9.89 3.17 16.30
N ARG A 211 8.99 2.17 16.24
CA ARG A 211 8.94 1.04 17.20
C ARG A 211 8.90 1.51 18.65
N GLN A 212 8.15 2.58 18.94
CA GLN A 212 8.32 3.33 20.19
C GLN A 212 8.05 2.49 21.44
N PHE A 213 7.17 1.48 21.36
CA PHE A 213 6.91 0.56 22.47
C PHE A 213 7.69 -0.75 22.33
N CYS A 214 7.57 -1.44 21.19
CA CYS A 214 8.16 -2.77 21.01
C CYS A 214 9.71 -2.76 21.07
N SER A 215 10.36 -1.63 20.74
CA SER A 215 11.81 -1.48 20.91
C SER A 215 12.29 -1.59 22.36
N LYS A 216 11.42 -1.34 23.34
CA LYS A 216 11.71 -1.51 24.78
C LYS A 216 11.75 -2.99 25.18
N LYS A 217 11.24 -3.90 24.33
CA LYS A 217 11.10 -5.33 24.61
C LYS A 217 12.12 -6.18 23.85
N ALA A 218 12.55 -5.71 22.68
CA ALA A 218 13.65 -6.34 21.94
C ALA A 218 14.40 -5.35 21.03
N PRO A 219 15.74 -5.51 20.91
CA PRO A 219 16.53 -4.80 19.91
C PRO A 219 15.98 -5.02 18.50
N ARG A 220 16.19 -4.05 17.61
CA ARG A 220 15.80 -4.17 16.20
C ARG A 220 16.67 -5.23 15.52
N HIS A 221 16.06 -6.26 14.94
CA HIS A 221 16.77 -7.27 14.16
C HIS A 221 17.02 -6.77 12.73
N ARG A 222 18.17 -7.15 12.17
CA ARG A 222 18.59 -6.93 10.78
C ARG A 222 18.97 -8.27 10.19
N PHE A 223 18.61 -8.48 8.92
CA PHE A 223 18.97 -9.67 8.16
C PHE A 223 20.41 -9.59 7.67
N ASP A 224 21.00 -10.75 7.39
CA ASP A 224 22.35 -10.86 6.85
C ASP A 224 22.43 -10.33 5.41
N GLY A 225 23.64 -9.94 4.99
CA GLY A 225 23.92 -9.43 3.65
C GLY A 225 23.67 -7.92 3.49
N TRP A 226 23.53 -7.49 2.23
CA TRP A 226 23.22 -6.10 1.89
C TRP A 226 21.80 -5.71 2.32
N ASN A 227 21.57 -4.42 2.53
CA ASN A 227 20.27 -3.80 2.78
C ASN A 227 20.01 -2.75 1.69
N CYS A 228 18.86 -2.07 1.70
CA CYS A 228 18.58 -1.00 0.76
C CYS A 228 18.63 0.39 1.40
N ASN A 229 18.93 1.38 0.57
CA ASN A 229 18.70 2.79 0.82
C ASN A 229 17.67 3.29 -0.21
N ALA A 230 16.87 4.29 0.16
CA ALA A 230 15.98 4.98 -0.75
C ALA A 230 16.22 6.49 -0.74
N PHE A 231 16.12 7.13 -1.91
CA PHE A 231 16.17 8.57 -2.08
C PHE A 231 15.25 8.98 -3.23
N TRP A 232 14.47 10.05 -3.02
CA TRP A 232 13.35 10.37 -3.89
C TRP A 232 12.95 11.85 -3.85
N GLY A 233 12.14 12.23 -4.83
CA GLY A 233 11.52 13.55 -4.96
C GLY A 233 10.15 13.45 -5.63
N TYR A 234 9.48 14.60 -5.76
CA TYR A 234 8.19 14.71 -6.45
C TYR A 234 8.36 15.58 -7.69
N PHE A 235 7.74 15.14 -8.78
CA PHE A 235 7.89 15.76 -10.09
C PHE A 235 6.53 16.07 -10.71
N THR A 236 6.50 16.83 -11.78
CA THR A 236 5.29 17.04 -12.58
C THR A 236 4.79 15.72 -13.18
N ALA A 237 3.52 15.68 -13.57
CA ALA A 237 2.91 14.52 -14.23
C ALA A 237 2.51 14.92 -15.66
N PRO A 238 3.35 14.64 -16.68
CA PRO A 238 3.09 15.12 -18.04
C PRO A 238 1.74 14.61 -18.53
N LYS A 239 1.03 15.46 -19.29
CA LYS A 239 -0.21 15.05 -19.95
C LYS A 239 0.05 14.20 -21.19
N ASP A 240 1.16 14.47 -21.88
CA ASP A 240 1.60 13.73 -23.06
C ASP A 240 2.74 12.80 -22.63
N GLU A 241 2.44 11.52 -22.55
CA GLU A 241 3.39 10.48 -22.13
C GLU A 241 4.10 9.84 -23.33
N SER A 242 3.84 10.30 -24.57
CA SER A 242 4.35 9.69 -25.81
C SER A 242 5.87 9.81 -26.02
N LYS A 243 6.54 10.65 -25.22
CA LYS A 243 8.00 10.90 -25.28
C LYS A 243 8.79 10.12 -24.22
N ILE A 244 8.10 9.33 -23.40
CA ILE A 244 8.76 8.41 -22.47
C ILE A 244 9.53 7.36 -23.30
N PRO A 245 10.82 7.09 -23.00
CA PRO A 245 11.70 6.28 -23.85
C PRO A 245 11.44 4.77 -23.78
N PHE A 246 10.28 4.37 -23.26
CA PHE A 246 9.89 2.98 -23.13
C PHE A 246 8.63 2.74 -23.94
N ASP A 247 8.71 1.82 -24.91
CA ASP A 247 7.59 1.46 -25.77
C ASP A 247 6.38 0.99 -24.95
N LEU A 248 5.18 1.40 -25.39
CA LEU A 248 3.90 1.11 -24.74
C LEU A 248 3.82 1.50 -23.24
N TYR A 249 4.58 2.52 -22.80
CA TYR A 249 4.48 3.05 -21.44
C TYR A 249 3.09 3.65 -21.15
N GLU A 250 2.57 3.37 -19.97
CA GLU A 250 1.31 3.92 -19.45
C GLU A 250 1.51 4.41 -18.01
N GLY A 251 1.14 5.66 -17.74
CA GLY A 251 1.41 6.35 -16.47
C GLY A 251 0.55 5.95 -15.28
N ASP A 252 -0.51 5.15 -15.46
CA ASP A 252 -1.33 4.61 -14.36
C ASP A 252 -0.84 3.27 -13.81
N HIS A 253 0.18 2.64 -14.41
CA HIS A 253 0.85 1.55 -13.71
C HIS A 253 1.59 2.06 -12.48
N THR A 254 1.92 1.15 -11.56
CA THR A 254 3.17 1.34 -10.81
C THR A 254 4.29 0.90 -11.72
N ASN A 255 5.07 1.85 -12.24
CA ASN A 255 6.17 1.58 -13.14
C ASN A 255 7.48 1.39 -12.35
N HIS A 256 8.29 0.41 -12.76
CA HIS A 256 9.52 0.01 -12.10
C HIS A 256 10.69 0.02 -13.11
N LEU A 257 11.64 0.93 -12.97
CA LEU A 257 12.84 0.96 -13.82
C LEU A 257 13.95 0.20 -13.10
N CYS A 258 14.23 -1.02 -13.50
CA CYS A 258 15.04 -2.01 -12.80
C CYS A 258 16.44 -2.14 -13.43
N PHE A 259 17.47 -2.27 -12.61
CA PHE A 259 18.88 -2.38 -13.03
C PHE A 259 19.72 -3.06 -11.94
N PRO A 260 20.99 -3.44 -12.18
CA PRO A 260 21.76 -4.24 -11.23
C PRO A 260 21.83 -3.71 -9.79
N GLU A 261 21.95 -2.40 -9.58
CA GLU A 261 22.03 -1.80 -8.25
C GLU A 261 20.68 -1.72 -7.51
N GLY A 262 19.54 -1.88 -8.20
CA GLY A 262 18.21 -1.75 -7.63
C GLY A 262 17.15 -1.34 -8.65
N TRP A 263 16.28 -0.41 -8.27
CA TRP A 263 15.20 0.04 -9.16
C TRP A 263 14.68 1.44 -8.80
N VAL A 264 13.95 2.05 -9.74
CA VAL A 264 13.21 3.30 -9.57
C VAL A 264 11.71 3.02 -9.58
N TRP A 265 10.95 3.52 -8.60
CA TRP A 265 9.49 3.58 -8.71
C TRP A 265 9.05 4.85 -9.43
N VAL A 266 7.98 4.75 -10.20
CA VAL A 266 7.29 5.89 -10.80
C VAL A 266 5.80 5.74 -10.56
N ILE A 267 5.24 6.64 -9.76
CA ILE A 267 3.84 6.60 -9.31
C ILE A 267 3.18 7.94 -9.60
N ARG A 268 2.24 7.95 -10.56
CA ARG A 268 1.40 9.11 -10.85
C ARG A 268 0.24 9.19 -9.84
N LEU A 269 0.07 10.32 -9.18
CA LEU A 269 -1.01 10.52 -8.19
C LEU A 269 -1.45 11.99 -8.12
N PRO A 270 -2.71 12.27 -7.73
CA PRO A 270 -3.12 13.61 -7.36
C PRO A 270 -2.54 14.00 -6.00
N SER A 271 -2.20 15.27 -5.83
CA SER A 271 -1.83 15.88 -4.56
C SER A 271 -2.80 17.02 -4.21
N TRP A 272 -3.15 17.08 -2.94
CA TRP A 272 -4.02 18.06 -2.32
C TRP A 272 -3.26 19.06 -1.44
N GLU A 273 -1.92 19.03 -1.49
CA GLU A 273 -1.06 19.90 -0.70
C GLU A 273 -1.37 21.40 -0.90
N GLY A 274 -1.22 22.17 0.18
CA GLY A 274 -1.65 23.57 0.25
C GLY A 274 -3.14 23.77 0.59
N SER A 275 -3.93 22.71 0.71
CA SER A 275 -5.33 22.80 1.16
C SER A 275 -5.45 22.92 2.69
N LEU A 276 -6.36 23.77 3.16
CA LEU A 276 -6.70 23.88 4.58
C LEU A 276 -7.38 22.59 5.07
N ILE A 277 -7.03 22.13 6.28
CA ILE A 277 -7.50 20.85 6.78
C ILE A 277 -9.02 20.81 6.97
N ALA A 278 -9.62 21.91 7.47
CA ALA A 278 -11.05 22.01 7.70
C ALA A 278 -11.86 21.84 6.38
N ASN A 279 -11.38 22.46 5.31
CA ASN A 279 -11.96 22.35 3.98
C ASN A 279 -11.85 20.93 3.42
N LEU A 280 -10.70 20.27 3.63
CA LEU A 280 -10.54 18.86 3.27
C LEU A 280 -11.48 17.96 4.05
N MET A 281 -11.71 18.23 5.35
CA MET A 281 -12.68 17.47 6.16
C MET A 281 -14.10 17.58 5.61
N ASP A 282 -14.53 18.78 5.17
CA ASP A 282 -15.84 18.96 4.54
C ASP A 282 -15.94 18.18 3.22
N MET A 283 -14.90 18.25 2.37
CA MET A 283 -14.87 17.51 1.11
C MET A 283 -14.91 16.00 1.31
N VAL A 284 -14.07 15.46 2.22
CA VAL A 284 -14.05 14.03 2.55
C VAL A 284 -15.39 13.59 3.14
N THR A 285 -15.97 14.39 4.04
CA THR A 285 -17.29 14.10 4.62
C THR A 285 -18.37 14.06 3.53
N TYR A 286 -18.35 15.01 2.61
CA TYR A 286 -19.26 15.02 1.46
C TYR A 286 -19.12 13.76 0.60
N ILE A 287 -17.89 13.32 0.31
CA ILE A 287 -17.64 12.10 -0.46
C ILE A 287 -18.17 10.86 0.26
N LEU A 288 -18.01 10.78 1.58
CA LEU A 288 -18.57 9.69 2.38
C LEU A 288 -20.10 9.70 2.39
N GLU A 289 -20.74 10.87 2.52
CA GLU A 289 -22.21 11.00 2.40
C GLU A 289 -22.71 10.60 1.00
N CYS A 290 -21.96 10.95 -0.06
CA CYS A 290 -22.27 10.49 -1.41
C CYS A 290 -22.13 8.97 -1.56
N ALA A 291 -21.15 8.35 -0.89
CA ALA A 291 -20.97 6.91 -0.86
C ALA A 291 -22.13 6.20 -0.13
N ASP A 292 -22.52 6.71 1.03
CA ASP A 292 -23.66 6.21 1.80
C ASP A 292 -24.97 6.32 1.01
N ALA A 293 -25.14 7.39 0.22
CA ALA A 293 -26.31 7.61 -0.63
C ALA A 293 -26.25 6.87 -1.99
N GLY A 294 -25.16 6.19 -2.31
CA GLY A 294 -25.00 5.46 -3.58
C GLY A 294 -25.02 6.36 -4.82
N VAL A 295 -24.46 7.58 -4.73
CA VAL A 295 -24.45 8.53 -5.85
C VAL A 295 -23.67 7.96 -7.04
N PRO A 296 -24.25 7.90 -8.26
CA PRO A 296 -23.57 7.40 -9.44
C PRO A 296 -22.31 8.19 -9.80
N GLY A 297 -21.32 7.52 -10.41
CA GLY A 297 -20.04 8.14 -10.77
C GLY A 297 -20.18 9.36 -11.71
N ASP A 298 -21.11 9.32 -12.66
CA ASP A 298 -21.38 10.44 -13.59
C ASP A 298 -22.17 11.60 -12.94
N GLU A 299 -22.80 11.39 -11.78
CA GLU A 299 -23.50 12.43 -11.03
C GLU A 299 -22.60 13.04 -9.93
N LEU A 300 -21.57 12.32 -9.49
CA LEU A 300 -20.62 12.77 -8.48
C LEU A 300 -19.69 13.87 -9.05
N PRO A 301 -19.45 14.99 -8.34
CA PRO A 301 -18.46 15.99 -8.75
C PRO A 301 -17.08 15.38 -9.07
N SER A 302 -16.36 15.98 -10.01
CA SER A 302 -14.99 15.58 -10.33
C SER A 302 -14.00 16.10 -9.27
N SER A 303 -12.77 15.60 -9.24
CA SER A 303 -11.73 16.09 -8.31
C SER A 303 -11.51 17.60 -8.39
N GLU A 304 -11.44 18.16 -9.60
CA GLU A 304 -11.28 19.61 -9.83
C GLU A 304 -12.54 20.41 -9.44
N GLU A 305 -13.74 19.83 -9.60
CA GLU A 305 -14.98 20.44 -9.12
C GLU A 305 -15.03 20.45 -7.58
N LEU A 306 -14.67 19.34 -6.92
CA LEU A 306 -14.56 19.29 -5.46
C LEU A 306 -13.57 20.34 -4.94
N ALA A 307 -12.44 20.50 -5.63
CA ALA A 307 -11.48 21.55 -5.28
C ALA A 307 -12.10 22.95 -5.36
N ARG A 308 -12.93 23.23 -6.38
CA ARG A 308 -13.67 24.50 -6.47
C ARG A 308 -14.73 24.65 -5.39
N MET A 309 -15.55 23.61 -5.17
CA MET A 309 -16.64 23.61 -4.19
C MET A 309 -16.12 23.90 -2.77
N PHE A 310 -15.03 23.26 -2.36
CA PHE A 310 -14.51 23.35 -1.00
C PHE A 310 -13.29 24.28 -0.84
N GLY A 311 -12.88 24.99 -1.91
CA GLY A 311 -11.75 25.93 -1.85
C GLY A 311 -10.39 25.25 -1.62
N LEU A 312 -10.13 24.15 -2.32
CA LEU A 312 -8.93 23.33 -2.17
C LEU A 312 -7.88 23.63 -3.25
N LYS A 313 -6.66 23.16 -3.02
CA LYS A 313 -5.61 23.02 -4.01
C LYS A 313 -5.59 21.59 -4.52
N PHE A 314 -5.36 21.44 -5.82
CA PHE A 314 -5.31 20.14 -6.50
C PHE A 314 -4.31 20.23 -7.64
N GLN A 315 -3.40 19.25 -7.73
CA GLN A 315 -2.45 19.12 -8.83
C GLN A 315 -2.07 17.66 -9.05
N TRP A 316 -1.69 17.31 -10.29
CA TRP A 316 -1.11 15.99 -10.59
C TRP A 316 0.41 16.02 -10.39
N VAL A 317 0.94 15.02 -9.69
CA VAL A 317 2.38 14.84 -9.45
C VAL A 317 2.80 13.41 -9.76
N THR A 318 4.10 13.22 -9.92
CA THR A 318 4.73 11.90 -10.06
C THR A 318 5.72 11.72 -8.91
N SER A 319 5.49 10.73 -8.06
CA SER A 319 6.46 10.27 -7.05
C SER A 319 7.50 9.41 -7.77
N ILE A 320 8.76 9.85 -7.75
CA ILE A 320 9.88 9.15 -8.39
C ILE A 320 11.01 8.97 -7.38
N GLY A 321 11.48 7.73 -7.21
CA GLY A 321 12.56 7.48 -6.29
C GLY A 321 13.29 6.17 -6.52
N PHE A 322 14.52 6.14 -6.05
CA PHE A 322 15.42 5.00 -6.12
C PHE A 322 15.30 4.17 -4.85
N ALA A 323 15.30 2.85 -4.99
CA ALA A 323 15.57 1.90 -3.92
C ALA A 323 16.73 0.99 -4.36
N VAL A 324 17.92 1.26 -3.83
CA VAL A 324 19.17 0.64 -4.27
C VAL A 324 19.88 -0.06 -3.13
N ARG A 325 20.67 -1.09 -3.44
CA ARG A 325 21.49 -1.82 -2.47
C ARG A 325 22.49 -0.88 -1.79
N ASN A 326 22.80 -1.13 -0.53
CA ASN A 326 23.71 -0.30 0.27
C ASN A 326 25.19 -0.69 0.13
N ASP A 327 25.50 -1.70 -0.67
CA ASP A 327 26.84 -2.11 -1.07
C ASP A 327 27.28 -1.47 -2.41
N VAL A 328 26.45 -0.58 -2.97
CA VAL A 328 26.83 0.29 -4.10
C VAL A 328 27.99 1.21 -3.70
N LYS A 329 29.05 1.21 -4.51
CA LYS A 329 30.19 2.13 -4.38
C LYS A 329 29.84 3.45 -5.06
N TYR A 330 29.87 4.55 -4.31
CA TYR A 330 29.69 5.91 -4.84
C TYR A 330 31.05 6.60 -4.98
N PRO A 331 31.21 7.53 -5.94
CA PRO A 331 32.32 8.49 -5.93
C PRO A 331 32.40 9.22 -4.58
N GLU A 332 33.61 9.55 -4.13
CA GLU A 332 33.84 10.25 -2.87
C GLU A 332 33.25 11.67 -2.89
N ASP A 333 33.31 12.34 -4.05
CA ASP A 333 32.71 13.66 -4.29
C ASP A 333 31.54 13.56 -5.28
N LEU A 334 30.36 13.99 -4.84
CA LEU A 334 29.14 14.09 -5.64
C LEU A 334 28.61 15.53 -5.71
N SER A 335 29.42 16.54 -5.35
CA SER A 335 29.01 17.95 -5.31
C SER A 335 28.50 18.49 -6.65
N ALA A 336 28.94 17.92 -7.78
CA ALA A 336 28.45 18.25 -9.11
C ALA A 336 26.96 17.92 -9.33
N TYR A 337 26.36 17.08 -8.48
CA TYR A 337 24.99 16.58 -8.62
C TYR A 337 24.00 17.21 -7.65
N GLY A 338 24.44 18.16 -6.82
CA GLY A 338 23.60 18.85 -5.86
C GLY A 338 24.30 19.14 -4.54
N THR A 339 23.53 19.69 -3.60
CA THR A 339 24.04 20.16 -2.30
C THR A 339 23.64 19.26 -1.14
N ARG A 340 22.65 18.38 -1.34
CA ARG A 340 22.13 17.45 -0.34
C ARG A 340 22.41 16.01 -0.75
N GLU A 341 22.71 15.12 0.19
CA GLU A 341 23.03 13.71 -0.13
C GLU A 341 21.93 13.03 -0.98
N ALA A 342 20.66 13.28 -0.66
CA ALA A 342 19.52 12.72 -1.38
C ALA A 342 19.51 13.14 -2.87
N GLU A 343 19.64 14.44 -3.11
CA GLU A 343 19.72 15.06 -4.43
C GLU A 343 20.93 14.55 -5.22
N GLN A 344 22.10 14.58 -4.57
CA GLN A 344 23.38 14.14 -5.14
C GLN A 344 23.29 12.70 -5.63
N LYS A 345 22.80 11.78 -4.79
CA LYS A 345 22.68 10.36 -5.15
C LYS A 345 21.61 10.12 -6.21
N PHE A 346 20.50 10.85 -6.16
CA PHE A 346 19.44 10.77 -7.17
C PHE A 346 19.98 11.16 -8.55
N ASN A 347 20.51 12.38 -8.68
CA ASN A 347 21.01 12.91 -9.95
C ASN A 347 22.22 12.13 -10.46
N TYR A 348 23.10 11.67 -9.55
CA TYR A 348 24.18 10.75 -9.90
C TYR A 348 23.67 9.44 -10.50
N PHE A 349 22.63 8.82 -9.92
CA PHE A 349 22.09 7.58 -10.49
C PHE A 349 21.39 7.80 -11.83
N VAL A 350 20.66 8.91 -11.98
CA VAL A 350 19.98 9.25 -13.25
C VAL A 350 20.98 9.30 -14.41
N GLN A 351 22.16 9.91 -14.21
CA GLN A 351 23.17 9.97 -15.28
C GLN A 351 23.99 8.68 -15.48
N LYS A 352 23.87 7.68 -14.59
CA LYS A 352 24.54 6.38 -14.81
C LYS A 352 23.90 5.56 -15.93
N TYR A 353 22.64 5.84 -16.27
CA TYR A 353 21.87 5.08 -17.23
C TYR A 353 21.21 6.03 -18.24
N GLU A 354 21.52 5.88 -19.53
CA GLU A 354 21.00 6.80 -20.55
C GLU A 354 19.47 6.81 -20.60
N LEU A 355 18.84 5.65 -20.42
CA LEU A 355 17.38 5.52 -20.40
C LEU A 355 16.76 6.22 -19.19
N LEU A 356 17.43 6.23 -18.02
CA LEU A 356 16.95 7.00 -16.87
C LEU A 356 17.06 8.50 -17.11
N GLN A 357 18.14 8.96 -17.76
CA GLN A 357 18.30 10.36 -18.11
C GLN A 357 17.25 10.82 -19.15
N GLN A 358 17.04 10.03 -20.20
CA GLN A 358 16.02 10.28 -21.22
C GLN A 358 14.62 10.27 -20.58
N PHE A 359 14.36 9.32 -19.68
CA PHE A 359 13.11 9.22 -18.94
C PHE A 359 12.87 10.46 -18.09
N MET A 360 13.80 10.80 -17.20
CA MET A 360 13.69 11.94 -16.28
C MET A 360 13.58 13.29 -16.99
N SER A 361 14.06 13.41 -18.23
CA SER A 361 13.91 14.63 -19.03
C SER A 361 12.45 15.00 -19.37
N ASN A 362 11.50 14.09 -19.13
CA ASN A 362 10.07 14.33 -19.29
C ASN A 362 9.41 14.92 -18.03
N PHE A 363 10.17 15.09 -16.95
CA PHE A 363 9.67 15.45 -15.63
C PHE A 363 10.37 16.71 -15.10
N GLU A 364 9.59 17.62 -14.51
CA GLU A 364 10.11 18.81 -13.83
C GLU A 364 10.03 18.60 -12.31
N LEU A 365 11.12 18.88 -11.59
CA LEU A 365 11.19 18.74 -10.14
C LEU A 365 10.25 19.74 -9.44
N ILE A 366 9.47 19.28 -8.47
CA ILE A 366 8.61 20.13 -7.64
C ILE A 366 9.33 20.47 -6.34
N GLU A 367 9.58 21.76 -6.13
CA GLU A 367 10.21 22.27 -4.92
C GLU A 367 9.26 22.19 -3.72
N ASN A 368 9.72 21.55 -2.63
CA ASN A 368 9.09 21.60 -1.31
C ASN A 368 7.57 21.29 -1.29
N LEU A 369 7.12 20.29 -2.08
CA LEU A 369 5.70 19.92 -2.19
C LEU A 369 4.99 19.74 -0.84
N TYR A 370 5.66 19.13 0.14
CA TYR A 370 5.16 18.84 1.48
C TYR A 370 5.71 19.80 2.54
N GLY A 371 6.11 21.02 2.14
CA GLY A 371 6.68 22.06 3.00
C GLY A 371 8.21 22.16 2.95
N PRO A 372 8.80 23.11 3.70
CA PRO A 372 10.24 23.37 3.64
C PRO A 372 11.10 22.14 3.94
N GLY A 373 12.07 21.86 3.07
CA GLY A 373 13.00 20.75 3.23
C GLY A 373 12.54 19.45 2.58
N THR A 374 11.41 19.44 1.86
CA THR A 374 10.83 18.22 1.30
C THR A 374 11.00 18.08 -0.22
N THR A 375 11.85 18.89 -0.87
CA THR A 375 12.19 18.65 -2.29
C THR A 375 12.85 17.28 -2.47
N TRP A 376 13.72 16.91 -1.53
CA TRP A 376 14.48 15.66 -1.57
C TRP A 376 14.41 14.92 -0.24
N PHE A 377 14.22 13.61 -0.33
CA PHE A 377 14.18 12.72 0.83
C PHE A 377 15.22 11.62 0.72
N ILE A 378 15.68 11.13 1.86
CA ILE A 378 16.56 9.96 1.95
C ILE A 378 16.22 9.12 3.18
N ARG A 379 16.28 7.80 3.03
CA ARG A 379 16.17 6.83 4.13
C ARG A 379 17.13 5.68 3.90
N LYS A 380 17.97 5.39 4.89
CA LYS A 380 19.01 4.35 4.80
C LYS A 380 18.64 3.12 5.63
N THR A 381 19.14 1.96 5.20
CA THR A 381 18.97 0.68 5.88
C THR A 381 17.49 0.37 6.15
N LEU A 382 16.74 0.20 5.05
CA LEU A 382 15.29 0.04 5.04
C LEU A 382 14.80 -1.19 5.84
N ALA A 383 15.37 -2.37 5.62
CA ALA A 383 14.79 -3.63 6.09
C ALA A 383 15.12 -3.94 7.56
N TYR A 384 14.12 -4.26 8.38
CA TYR A 384 14.26 -4.67 9.78
C TYR A 384 13.07 -5.49 10.28
N GLN A 385 13.25 -6.16 11.42
CA GLN A 385 12.19 -6.86 12.13
C GLN A 385 12.19 -6.52 13.63
N SER A 386 11.00 -6.53 14.24
CA SER A 386 10.80 -6.59 15.69
C SER A 386 10.76 -8.04 16.15
N PRO A 387 11.71 -8.49 16.99
CA PRO A 387 11.68 -9.86 17.52
C PRO A 387 10.51 -10.14 18.47
N VAL A 388 9.95 -9.09 19.08
CA VAL A 388 8.79 -9.18 19.98
C VAL A 388 7.72 -8.21 19.48
N VAL A 389 6.55 -8.73 19.15
CA VAL A 389 5.41 -7.97 18.61
C VAL A 389 4.17 -8.02 19.50
N SER A 390 4.18 -8.78 20.59
CA SER A 390 3.12 -8.77 21.59
C SER A 390 3.64 -9.07 22.99
N GLY A 391 2.81 -8.80 23.99
CA GLY A 391 3.08 -9.16 25.37
C GLY A 391 1.94 -8.72 26.31
N PRO A 392 2.12 -8.85 27.62
CA PRO A 392 1.07 -8.50 28.59
C PRO A 392 0.59 -7.04 28.41
N GLY A 393 -0.67 -6.87 28.00
CA GLY A 393 -1.32 -5.56 27.80
C GLY A 393 -1.08 -4.88 26.45
N TRP A 394 -0.34 -5.48 25.51
CA TRP A 394 -0.04 -4.83 24.23
C TRP A 394 0.23 -5.76 23.04
N LEU A 395 0.12 -5.19 21.83
CA LEU A 395 0.59 -5.77 20.58
C LEU A 395 1.08 -4.68 19.61
N ALA A 396 1.86 -5.03 18.59
CA ALA A 396 2.34 -4.15 17.52
C ALA A 396 1.71 -4.53 16.19
N ILE A 397 1.58 -3.57 15.26
CA ILE A 397 1.03 -3.79 13.91
C ILE A 397 1.85 -3.05 12.84
N GLY A 398 1.71 -3.47 11.58
CA GLY A 398 2.32 -2.80 10.42
C GLY A 398 3.85 -2.70 10.53
N ASP A 399 4.40 -1.54 10.14
CA ASP A 399 5.85 -1.26 10.23
C ASP A 399 6.43 -1.44 11.65
N ALA A 400 5.63 -1.39 12.73
CA ALA A 400 6.14 -1.67 14.07
C ALA A 400 6.57 -3.15 14.23
N CYS A 401 6.02 -4.07 13.43
CA CYS A 401 6.44 -5.47 13.37
C CYS A 401 7.69 -5.67 12.51
N GLY A 402 7.83 -4.91 11.43
CA GLY A 402 8.97 -4.96 10.51
C GLY A 402 8.62 -4.44 9.13
N PHE A 403 9.64 -4.25 8.30
CA PHE A 403 9.53 -3.77 6.92
C PHE A 403 10.72 -4.28 6.11
N THR A 404 10.57 -4.39 4.78
CA THR A 404 11.63 -4.83 3.87
C THR A 404 11.96 -3.73 2.86
N ASN A 405 11.12 -3.57 1.83
CA ASN A 405 11.37 -2.72 0.67
C ASN A 405 10.06 -2.16 0.09
N PRO A 406 10.10 -1.02 -0.63
CA PRO A 406 8.94 -0.54 -1.39
C PRO A 406 8.48 -1.49 -2.52
N LEU A 407 9.33 -2.42 -2.99
CA LEU A 407 9.04 -3.25 -4.15
C LEU A 407 7.83 -4.16 -3.90
N TYR A 408 6.88 -4.19 -4.85
CA TYR A 408 5.56 -4.84 -4.70
C TYR A 408 4.69 -4.29 -3.56
N SER A 409 5.03 -3.15 -2.97
CA SER A 409 4.25 -2.46 -1.95
C SER A 409 3.81 -3.32 -0.73
N PRO A 410 4.63 -4.21 -0.15
CA PRO A 410 4.22 -5.06 0.96
C PRO A 410 3.89 -4.24 2.21
N GLY A 411 4.51 -3.07 2.38
CA GLY A 411 4.37 -2.23 3.58
C GLY A 411 2.93 -1.89 3.94
N ILE A 412 2.07 -1.57 2.95
CA ILE A 412 0.63 -1.35 3.19
C ILE A 412 -0.13 -2.67 3.01
N ASN A 413 0.03 -3.29 1.84
CA ASN A 413 -0.91 -4.32 1.37
C ASN A 413 -0.70 -5.66 2.06
N VAL A 414 0.55 -6.05 2.35
CA VAL A 414 0.81 -7.24 3.18
C VAL A 414 0.76 -6.86 4.65
N GLY A 415 1.27 -5.67 5.03
CA GLY A 415 1.26 -5.18 6.40
C GLY A 415 -0.15 -5.12 7.03
N MET A 416 -1.20 -4.85 6.22
CA MET A 416 -2.57 -4.79 6.72
C MET A 416 -3.11 -6.15 7.20
N SER A 417 -2.47 -7.27 6.84
CA SER A 417 -2.78 -8.58 7.44
C SER A 417 -2.57 -8.56 8.95
N THR A 418 -1.47 -7.96 9.43
CA THR A 418 -1.18 -7.80 10.86
C THR A 418 -2.17 -6.87 11.54
N SER A 419 -2.54 -5.77 10.88
CA SER A 419 -3.47 -4.76 11.38
C SER A 419 -4.89 -5.30 11.52
N THR A 420 -5.39 -5.99 10.50
CA THR A 420 -6.76 -6.55 10.50
C THR A 420 -6.87 -7.79 11.38
N TRP A 421 -5.85 -8.65 11.44
CA TRP A 421 -5.88 -9.78 12.36
C TRP A 421 -5.80 -9.36 13.82
N ALA A 422 -4.92 -8.42 14.16
CA ALA A 422 -4.86 -7.85 15.50
C ALA A 422 -6.19 -7.20 15.89
N ALA A 423 -6.85 -6.50 14.96
CA ALA A 423 -8.17 -5.90 15.18
C ALA A 423 -9.23 -6.95 15.57
N GLN A 424 -9.31 -8.07 14.84
CA GLN A 424 -10.21 -9.18 15.18
C GLN A 424 -9.88 -9.80 16.55
N LEU A 425 -8.60 -10.06 16.83
CA LEU A 425 -8.14 -10.65 18.09
C LEU A 425 -8.43 -9.75 19.31
N SER A 426 -8.43 -8.44 19.12
CA SER A 426 -8.57 -7.45 20.20
C SER A 426 -9.90 -7.54 20.94
N HIS A 427 -10.98 -7.95 20.26
CA HIS A 427 -12.27 -8.20 20.92
C HIS A 427 -12.13 -9.29 21.99
N ARG A 428 -11.54 -10.44 21.63
CA ARG A 428 -11.34 -11.55 22.56
C ARG A 428 -10.33 -11.22 23.65
N ILE A 429 -9.26 -10.49 23.32
CA ILE A 429 -8.23 -10.07 24.30
C ILE A 429 -8.87 -9.23 25.41
N VAL A 430 -9.66 -8.22 25.05
CA VAL A 430 -10.32 -7.34 26.03
C VAL A 430 -11.41 -8.10 26.80
N GLU A 431 -12.20 -8.95 26.13
CA GLU A 431 -13.21 -9.80 26.78
C GLU A 431 -12.58 -10.74 27.83
N ILE A 432 -11.47 -11.42 27.51
CA ILE A 432 -10.74 -12.29 28.44
C ILE A 432 -10.25 -11.48 29.65
N GLY A 433 -9.65 -10.30 29.42
CA GLY A 433 -9.16 -9.43 30.49
C GLY A 433 -10.26 -8.90 31.42
N LYS A 434 -11.51 -8.85 30.96
CA LYS A 434 -12.67 -8.45 31.76
C LYS A 434 -13.34 -9.63 32.49
N SER A 435 -13.17 -10.86 32.00
CA SER A 435 -13.94 -12.03 32.44
C SER A 435 -13.15 -13.08 33.24
N ALA A 436 -11.82 -13.00 33.28
CA ALA A 436 -10.97 -13.96 34.01
C ALA A 436 -10.05 -13.25 35.01
N PRO A 437 -9.64 -13.92 36.11
CA PRO A 437 -8.63 -13.38 37.03
C PRO A 437 -7.29 -13.19 36.31
N ALA A 438 -6.49 -12.21 36.77
CA ALA A 438 -5.33 -11.69 36.05
C ALA A 438 -4.37 -12.76 35.48
N ASP A 439 -3.93 -13.72 36.30
CA ASP A 439 -2.99 -14.77 35.87
C ASP A 439 -3.58 -15.67 34.77
N ALA A 440 -4.86 -16.02 34.90
CA ALA A 440 -5.58 -16.84 33.92
C ALA A 440 -5.84 -16.06 32.63
N ALA A 441 -6.22 -14.79 32.75
CA ALA A 441 -6.43 -13.88 31.63
C ALA A 441 -5.14 -13.71 30.81
N GLU A 442 -4.03 -13.40 31.47
CA GLU A 442 -2.73 -13.24 30.82
C GLU A 442 -2.27 -14.54 30.15
N SER A 443 -2.41 -15.69 30.83
CA SER A 443 -2.05 -16.97 30.20
C SER A 443 -2.94 -17.30 29.00
N SER A 444 -4.22 -16.96 29.02
CA SER A 444 -5.15 -17.20 27.91
C SER A 444 -4.85 -16.27 26.73
N ILE A 445 -4.60 -14.98 26.98
CA ILE A 445 -4.23 -13.99 25.96
C ILE A 445 -2.90 -14.37 25.30
N ARG A 446 -1.90 -14.79 26.08
CA ARG A 446 -0.61 -15.25 25.54
C ARG A 446 -0.80 -16.45 24.60
N LYS A 447 -1.60 -17.46 24.98
CA LYS A 447 -1.91 -18.60 24.11
C LYS A 447 -2.65 -18.19 22.83
N LEU A 448 -3.57 -17.22 22.93
CA LEU A 448 -4.30 -16.67 21.79
C LEU A 448 -3.37 -15.97 20.79
N LEU A 449 -2.32 -15.31 21.27
CA LEU A 449 -1.38 -14.53 20.46
C LEU A 449 -0.20 -15.33 19.89
N VAL A 450 0.03 -16.57 20.33
CA VAL A 450 1.12 -17.42 19.77
C VAL A 450 1.09 -17.49 18.23
N PRO A 451 -0.06 -17.78 17.57
CA PRO A 451 -0.11 -17.79 16.11
C PRO A 451 0.19 -16.43 15.47
N TYR A 452 -0.17 -15.34 16.15
CA TYR A 452 0.11 -13.97 15.69
C TYR A 452 1.61 -13.68 15.72
N ASP A 453 2.26 -14.05 16.83
CA ASP A 453 3.70 -13.89 17.01
C ASP A 453 4.49 -14.75 16.00
N ASP A 454 4.09 -16.02 15.80
CA ASP A 454 4.72 -16.95 14.86
C ASP A 454 4.57 -16.48 13.40
N TYR A 455 3.40 -15.95 13.04
CA TYR A 455 3.18 -15.33 11.74
C TYR A 455 4.11 -14.13 11.55
N CYS A 456 4.14 -13.17 12.47
CA CYS A 456 4.99 -11.98 12.35
C CYS A 456 6.48 -12.34 12.32
N LYS A 457 6.89 -13.39 13.04
CA LYS A 457 8.25 -13.91 13.05
C LYS A 457 8.67 -14.48 11.70
N SER A 458 7.79 -15.20 11.01
CA SER A 458 8.06 -15.80 9.70
C SER A 458 7.81 -14.86 8.52
N LEU A 459 6.92 -13.87 8.69
CA LEU A 459 6.51 -12.93 7.65
C LEU A 459 7.68 -12.12 7.08
N VAL A 460 8.42 -11.41 7.94
CA VAL A 460 9.46 -10.47 7.49
C VAL A 460 10.63 -11.21 6.80
N PRO A 461 11.14 -12.36 7.31
CA PRO A 461 12.12 -13.17 6.59
C PRO A 461 11.65 -13.62 5.20
N ALA A 462 10.38 -14.06 5.06
CA ALA A 462 9.85 -14.46 3.76
C ALA A 462 9.78 -13.28 2.78
N LEU A 463 9.34 -12.11 3.24
CA LEU A 463 9.33 -10.89 2.43
C LEU A 463 10.75 -10.39 2.10
N GLU A 464 11.74 -10.63 2.96
CA GLU A 464 13.14 -10.30 2.70
C GLU A 464 13.73 -11.21 1.63
N GLN A 465 13.47 -12.52 1.68
CA GLN A 465 13.86 -13.45 0.61
C GLN A 465 13.19 -13.06 -0.71
N MET A 466 11.90 -12.73 -0.70
CA MET A 466 11.17 -12.21 -1.87
C MET A 466 11.83 -10.95 -2.44
N ASN A 467 12.21 -10.00 -1.59
CA ASN A 467 12.90 -8.79 -2.02
C ASN A 467 14.25 -9.12 -2.68
N ARG A 468 15.07 -9.93 -2.02
CA ARG A 468 16.40 -10.34 -2.53
C ARG A 468 16.28 -11.09 -3.85
N PHE A 469 15.31 -11.99 -3.99
CA PHE A 469 15.05 -12.73 -5.23
C PHE A 469 14.84 -11.81 -6.43
N ASN A 470 13.99 -10.79 -6.27
CA ASN A 470 13.76 -9.82 -7.32
C ASN A 470 15.02 -9.00 -7.63
N TYR A 471 15.68 -8.45 -6.61
CA TYR A 471 16.89 -7.63 -6.79
C TYR A 471 18.03 -8.38 -7.49
N VAL A 472 18.25 -9.67 -7.18
CA VAL A 472 19.29 -10.44 -7.86
C VAL A 472 18.94 -10.69 -9.33
N CYS A 473 17.66 -10.95 -9.64
CA CYS A 473 17.20 -11.13 -11.01
C CYS A 473 17.20 -9.83 -11.83
N TYR A 474 17.10 -8.65 -11.19
CA TYR A 474 17.17 -7.35 -11.88
C TYR A 474 18.56 -7.03 -12.45
N ARG A 475 19.55 -7.89 -12.18
CA ARG A 475 20.89 -7.81 -12.78
C ARG A 475 20.96 -8.33 -14.21
N ASP A 476 19.89 -8.94 -14.74
CA ASP A 476 19.81 -9.43 -16.11
C ASP A 476 18.41 -9.19 -16.72
N THR A 477 18.39 -8.82 -18.00
CA THR A 477 17.18 -8.41 -18.72
C THR A 477 16.27 -9.59 -19.13
N ARG A 478 16.70 -10.85 -18.93
CA ARG A 478 15.86 -12.05 -19.09
C ARG A 478 15.36 -12.56 -17.74
N LEU A 479 16.23 -12.59 -16.71
CA LEU A 479 15.86 -13.08 -15.38
C LEU A 479 14.82 -12.20 -14.69
N GLY A 480 14.94 -10.87 -14.80
CA GLY A 480 13.96 -9.93 -14.26
C GLY A 480 12.51 -10.27 -14.69
N PRO A 481 12.18 -10.22 -16.00
CA PRO A 481 10.82 -10.46 -16.48
C PRO A 481 10.42 -11.94 -16.44
N GLN A 482 11.29 -12.86 -16.88
CA GLN A 482 10.92 -14.26 -17.14
C GLN A 482 11.06 -15.18 -15.92
N VAL A 483 11.75 -14.72 -14.87
CA VAL A 483 11.90 -15.47 -13.60
C VAL A 483 11.25 -14.70 -12.46
N ALA A 484 11.79 -13.55 -12.06
CA ALA A 484 11.33 -12.87 -10.85
C ALA A 484 9.88 -12.36 -10.96
N CYS A 485 9.57 -11.54 -11.97
CA CYS A 485 8.22 -11.02 -12.14
C CYS A 485 7.22 -12.15 -12.38
N LEU A 486 7.53 -13.10 -13.26
CA LEU A 486 6.65 -14.25 -13.52
C LEU A 486 6.29 -15.00 -12.23
N TRP A 487 7.28 -15.39 -11.44
CA TRP A 487 7.04 -16.13 -10.20
C TRP A 487 6.26 -15.31 -9.18
N GLN A 488 6.52 -14.01 -9.08
CA GLN A 488 5.78 -13.15 -8.16
C GLN A 488 4.29 -13.05 -8.53
N PHE A 489 3.99 -12.92 -9.82
CA PHE A 489 2.61 -12.86 -10.31
C PHE A 489 1.89 -14.20 -10.17
N PHE A 490 2.53 -15.30 -10.57
CA PHE A 490 1.93 -16.62 -10.46
C PHE A 490 1.63 -17.01 -9.01
N ALA A 491 2.62 -16.85 -8.12
CA ALA A 491 2.49 -17.20 -6.70
C ALA A 491 1.60 -16.21 -5.92
N GLY A 492 1.61 -14.94 -6.33
CA GLY A 492 1.06 -13.82 -5.56
C GLY A 492 -0.26 -13.25 -6.05
N ILE A 493 -0.78 -13.65 -7.21
CA ILE A 493 -2.11 -13.19 -7.66
C ILE A 493 -3.21 -13.64 -6.67
N GLU A 494 -4.12 -12.73 -6.33
CA GLU A 494 -5.13 -12.92 -5.29
C GLU A 494 -6.31 -13.80 -5.75
N ARG A 495 -6.08 -15.10 -5.89
CA ARG A 495 -7.13 -16.08 -6.24
C ARG A 495 -8.29 -16.00 -5.25
N TYR A 496 -9.52 -16.08 -5.77
CA TYR A 496 -10.76 -16.00 -4.99
C TYR A 496 -10.95 -14.73 -4.13
N LEU A 497 -10.27 -13.62 -4.44
CA LEU A 497 -10.46 -12.37 -3.71
C LEU A 497 -11.92 -11.87 -3.72
N SER A 498 -12.69 -12.20 -4.75
CA SER A 498 -14.13 -11.90 -4.85
C SER A 498 -14.99 -12.58 -3.78
N ASP A 499 -14.52 -13.68 -3.17
CA ASP A 499 -15.21 -14.39 -2.09
C ASP A 499 -14.97 -13.74 -0.70
N VAL A 500 -14.05 -12.78 -0.58
CA VAL A 500 -13.63 -12.21 0.70
C VAL A 500 -14.65 -11.21 1.24
N ASN A 501 -14.92 -11.28 2.54
CA ASN A 501 -15.77 -10.36 3.29
C ASN A 501 -15.10 -9.92 4.61
N ILE A 502 -15.73 -9.03 5.39
CA ILE A 502 -15.16 -8.50 6.65
C ILE A 502 -14.74 -9.60 7.64
N GLU A 503 -15.52 -10.68 7.73
CA GLU A 503 -15.24 -11.80 8.66
C GLU A 503 -14.01 -12.61 8.24
N THR A 504 -13.86 -12.85 6.93
CA THR A 504 -12.79 -13.69 6.36
C THR A 504 -11.52 -12.92 5.98
N PHE A 505 -11.57 -11.58 5.95
CA PHE A 505 -10.50 -10.73 5.42
C PHE A 505 -9.14 -11.00 6.06
N ALA A 506 -9.05 -10.97 7.39
CA ALA A 506 -7.78 -11.17 8.08
C ALA A 506 -7.21 -12.58 7.82
N HIS A 507 -8.07 -13.61 7.83
CA HIS A 507 -7.67 -14.99 7.55
C HIS A 507 -7.16 -15.15 6.11
N TYR A 508 -7.80 -14.50 5.13
CA TYR A 508 -7.32 -14.48 3.75
C TYR A 508 -5.97 -13.75 3.63
N ALA A 509 -5.87 -12.56 4.23
CA ALA A 509 -4.69 -11.71 4.13
C ALA A 509 -3.41 -12.36 4.70
N ILE A 510 -3.49 -13.08 5.83
CA ILE A 510 -2.33 -13.80 6.39
C ILE A 510 -1.89 -15.00 5.54
N LYS A 511 -2.77 -15.51 4.67
CA LYS A 511 -2.47 -16.61 3.73
C LYS A 511 -1.95 -16.12 2.38
N TRP A 512 -2.01 -14.82 2.11
CA TRP A 512 -1.56 -14.23 0.87
C TRP A 512 -0.04 -14.06 0.83
N VAL A 513 0.51 -13.17 1.66
CA VAL A 513 1.97 -12.90 1.77
C VAL A 513 2.64 -12.65 0.41
N TRP A 514 1.91 -12.08 -0.57
CA TRP A 514 2.39 -11.94 -1.95
C TRP A 514 2.85 -13.25 -2.61
N GLY A 515 2.45 -14.42 -2.09
CA GLY A 515 2.95 -15.72 -2.54
C GLY A 515 4.36 -16.07 -2.06
N ALA A 516 5.00 -15.24 -1.22
CA ALA A 516 6.37 -15.46 -0.75
C ALA A 516 6.55 -16.71 0.14
N MET A 517 5.44 -17.33 0.55
CA MET A 517 5.40 -18.59 1.29
C MET A 517 5.14 -19.82 0.40
N VAL A 518 4.98 -19.63 -0.92
CA VAL A 518 4.75 -20.74 -1.87
C VAL A 518 6.04 -21.55 -2.03
N PRO A 519 6.03 -22.87 -1.79
CA PRO A 519 7.23 -23.71 -1.84
C PRO A 519 8.03 -23.60 -3.15
N GLU A 520 7.35 -23.67 -4.29
CA GLU A 520 7.99 -23.60 -5.61
C GLU A 520 8.61 -22.21 -5.87
N TYR A 521 7.95 -21.15 -5.39
CA TYR A 521 8.49 -19.80 -5.39
C TYR A 521 9.79 -19.72 -4.56
N GLN A 522 9.77 -20.26 -3.35
CA GLN A 522 10.95 -20.24 -2.47
C GLN A 522 12.10 -21.06 -3.05
N GLN A 523 11.81 -22.19 -3.69
CA GLN A 523 12.79 -23.03 -4.35
C GLN A 523 13.52 -22.29 -5.47
N VAL A 524 12.79 -21.60 -6.35
CA VAL A 524 13.39 -20.80 -7.43
C VAL A 524 14.13 -19.60 -6.88
N ALA A 525 13.55 -18.90 -5.90
CA ALA A 525 14.17 -17.77 -5.23
C ALA A 525 15.53 -18.12 -4.63
N GLN A 526 15.60 -19.22 -3.86
CA GLN A 526 16.83 -19.68 -3.22
C GLN A 526 17.91 -20.00 -4.24
N LYS A 527 17.58 -20.79 -5.28
CA LYS A 527 18.52 -21.13 -6.37
C LYS A 527 19.08 -19.86 -7.02
N CYS A 528 18.24 -18.89 -7.39
CA CYS A 528 18.69 -17.64 -7.98
C CYS A 528 19.59 -16.83 -7.04
N ILE A 529 19.20 -16.66 -5.77
CA ILE A 529 19.97 -15.91 -4.77
C ILE A 529 21.34 -16.56 -4.56
N GLU A 530 21.39 -17.88 -4.37
CA GLU A 530 22.62 -18.63 -4.13
C GLU A 530 23.64 -18.49 -5.26
N HIS A 531 23.18 -18.41 -6.51
CA HIS A 531 24.08 -18.29 -7.67
C HIS A 531 24.53 -16.84 -7.84
N ILE A 532 23.58 -15.91 -7.86
CA ILE A 532 23.83 -14.52 -8.24
C ILE A 532 24.58 -13.74 -7.15
N GLU A 533 24.38 -14.04 -5.87
CA GLU A 533 25.13 -13.38 -4.78
C GLU A 533 26.64 -13.70 -4.81
N THR A 534 27.06 -14.73 -5.54
CA THR A 534 28.50 -15.04 -5.72
C THR A 534 29.20 -14.14 -6.74
N VAL A 535 28.43 -13.46 -7.60
CA VAL A 535 28.98 -12.55 -8.62
C VAL A 535 29.03 -11.13 -8.05
N PRO A 536 30.21 -10.48 -7.97
CA PRO A 536 30.33 -9.11 -7.49
C PRO A 536 29.36 -8.15 -8.19
N LEU A 537 28.81 -7.17 -7.46
CA LEU A 537 27.76 -6.28 -8.00
C LEU A 537 28.23 -5.49 -9.22
N ASP A 538 29.52 -5.14 -9.30
CA ASP A 538 30.16 -4.42 -10.40
C ASP A 538 30.44 -5.28 -11.64
N GLU A 539 30.15 -6.58 -11.59
CA GLU A 539 30.28 -7.51 -12.71
C GLU A 539 28.92 -7.83 -13.35
N ARG A 540 28.94 -8.12 -14.65
CA ARG A 540 27.79 -8.69 -15.39
C ARG A 540 27.62 -10.16 -15.02
N LEU A 541 26.37 -10.65 -14.98
CA LEU A 541 26.14 -12.08 -14.78
C LEU A 541 26.68 -12.89 -15.97
N PRO A 542 27.35 -14.03 -15.73
CA PRO A 542 27.73 -14.93 -16.81
C PRO A 542 26.49 -15.44 -17.54
N ASP A 543 26.52 -15.41 -18.88
CA ASP A 543 25.41 -15.84 -19.73
C ASP A 543 24.94 -17.28 -19.42
N ALA A 544 25.90 -18.19 -19.21
CA ALA A 544 25.61 -19.57 -18.83
C ALA A 544 24.87 -19.71 -17.48
N MET A 545 25.12 -18.81 -16.53
CA MET A 545 24.38 -18.77 -15.26
C MET A 545 22.93 -18.32 -15.50
N VAL A 546 22.73 -17.32 -16.35
CA VAL A 546 21.39 -16.86 -16.72
C VAL A 546 20.60 -17.97 -17.40
N ASP A 547 21.21 -18.68 -18.35
CA ASP A 547 20.60 -19.81 -19.05
C ASP A 547 20.22 -20.95 -18.08
N GLU A 548 21.11 -21.31 -17.16
CA GLU A 548 20.84 -22.33 -16.13
C GLU A 548 19.64 -21.96 -15.26
N LEU A 549 19.63 -20.73 -14.74
CA LEU A 549 18.58 -20.24 -13.85
C LEU A 549 17.23 -20.12 -14.57
N LEU A 550 17.22 -19.65 -15.82
CA LEU A 550 16.02 -19.55 -16.63
C LEU A 550 15.44 -20.94 -16.95
N ALA A 551 16.29 -21.90 -17.33
CA ALA A 551 15.88 -23.28 -17.59
C ALA A 551 15.38 -23.98 -16.31
N PHE A 552 16.02 -23.75 -15.17
CA PHE A 552 15.56 -24.25 -13.87
C PHE A 552 14.18 -23.68 -13.51
N SER A 553 14.04 -22.36 -13.56
CA SER A 553 12.79 -21.65 -13.28
C SER A 553 11.63 -22.19 -14.13
N ASN A 554 11.82 -22.29 -15.45
CA ASN A 554 10.79 -22.77 -16.37
C ASN A 554 10.37 -24.22 -16.10
N ARG A 555 11.31 -25.08 -15.69
CA ARG A 555 11.01 -26.48 -15.34
C ARG A 555 10.09 -26.59 -14.13
N ILE A 556 10.40 -25.83 -13.06
CA ILE A 556 9.56 -25.81 -11.85
C ILE A 556 8.20 -25.16 -12.16
N LYS A 557 8.21 -24.08 -12.96
CA LYS A 557 7.01 -23.34 -13.38
C LYS A 557 6.00 -24.26 -14.07
N SER A 558 6.43 -25.02 -15.09
CA SER A 558 5.50 -25.87 -15.85
C SER A 558 4.74 -26.86 -14.97
N ALA A 559 5.40 -27.45 -13.96
CA ALA A 559 4.73 -28.33 -13.00
C ALA A 559 3.79 -27.58 -12.06
N ALA A 560 4.23 -26.43 -11.52
CA ALA A 560 3.43 -25.63 -10.60
C ALA A 560 2.17 -25.04 -11.25
N VAL A 561 2.29 -24.56 -12.49
CA VAL A 561 1.17 -24.03 -13.29
C VAL A 561 0.19 -25.13 -13.65
N ALA A 562 0.68 -26.31 -14.04
CA ALA A 562 -0.19 -27.45 -14.36
C ALA A 562 -0.95 -28.00 -13.14
N ALA A 563 -0.44 -27.78 -11.92
CA ALA A 563 -1.09 -28.19 -10.68
C ALA A 563 -2.12 -27.19 -10.16
N ASP A 564 -2.20 -25.98 -10.73
CA ASP A 564 -3.10 -24.93 -10.23
C ASP A 564 -4.49 -25.02 -10.88
N ASP A 565 -5.51 -25.29 -10.07
CA ASP A 565 -6.89 -25.44 -10.54
C ASP A 565 -7.64 -24.10 -10.72
N PHE A 566 -6.95 -22.97 -10.58
CA PHE A 566 -7.55 -21.64 -10.77
C PHE A 566 -7.54 -21.22 -12.24
N SER A 567 -8.72 -21.20 -12.87
CA SER A 567 -8.87 -20.72 -14.25
C SER A 567 -8.61 -19.23 -14.36
N LEU A 568 -7.63 -18.84 -15.17
CA LEU A 568 -7.29 -17.44 -15.43
C LEU A 568 -6.84 -17.25 -16.89
N ARG A 569 -7.21 -16.11 -17.48
CA ARG A 569 -6.77 -15.68 -18.82
C ARG A 569 -5.38 -15.05 -18.75
N TRP A 570 -4.35 -15.85 -18.46
CA TRP A 570 -2.98 -15.35 -18.25
C TRP A 570 -2.43 -14.54 -19.42
N ASP A 571 -2.77 -14.91 -20.65
CA ASP A 571 -2.43 -14.23 -21.90
C ASP A 571 -3.07 -12.86 -22.06
N ALA A 572 -4.20 -12.62 -21.41
CA ALA A 572 -4.87 -11.33 -21.39
C ALA A 572 -4.26 -10.37 -20.35
N ILE A 573 -3.77 -10.94 -19.24
CA ILE A 573 -3.26 -10.18 -18.08
C ILE A 573 -1.79 -9.83 -18.27
N LEU A 574 -0.97 -10.77 -18.78
CA LEU A 574 0.47 -10.60 -18.96
C LEU A 574 0.81 -10.47 -20.44
N ARG A 575 1.31 -9.31 -20.84
CA ARG A 575 1.53 -8.99 -22.25
C ARG A 575 2.50 -9.97 -22.93
N SER A 576 3.56 -10.39 -22.24
CA SER A 576 4.65 -11.20 -22.82
C SER A 576 4.50 -12.72 -22.59
N PHE A 577 3.32 -13.20 -22.17
CA PHE A 577 3.10 -14.61 -21.85
C PHE A 577 1.85 -15.16 -22.53
N ASP A 578 1.86 -16.47 -22.83
CA ASP A 578 0.68 -17.21 -23.26
C ASP A 578 -0.19 -17.66 -22.06
N ARG A 579 -1.29 -18.35 -22.37
CA ARG A 579 -2.24 -18.83 -21.36
C ARG A 579 -1.64 -19.84 -20.36
N SER A 580 -0.56 -20.51 -20.74
CA SER A 580 0.18 -21.48 -19.90
C SER A 580 1.41 -20.86 -19.24
N LEU A 581 1.51 -19.52 -19.23
CA LEU A 581 2.63 -18.78 -18.67
C LEU A 581 3.98 -19.12 -19.33
N ASN A 582 3.98 -19.47 -20.62
CA ASN A 582 5.20 -19.51 -21.42
C ASN A 582 5.49 -18.12 -21.96
N PHE A 583 6.77 -17.71 -21.90
CA PHE A 583 7.21 -16.46 -22.48
C PHE A 583 7.08 -16.52 -24.00
N VAL A 584 6.55 -15.46 -24.61
CA VAL A 584 6.35 -15.34 -26.05
C VAL A 584 7.02 -14.07 -26.54
N GLU A 585 8.15 -14.24 -27.22
CA GLU A 585 8.86 -13.15 -27.87
C GLU A 585 7.94 -12.41 -28.86
N GLY A 586 7.92 -11.08 -28.81
CA GLY A 586 7.10 -10.24 -29.70
C GLY A 586 5.59 -10.21 -29.42
N LYS A 587 5.09 -10.87 -28.36
CA LYS A 587 3.67 -10.75 -27.97
C LYS A 587 3.38 -9.37 -27.39
N THR A 588 2.37 -8.70 -27.93
CA THR A 588 1.92 -7.37 -27.48
C THR A 588 0.45 -7.31 -27.08
N SER A 589 -0.32 -8.36 -27.39
CA SER A 589 -1.73 -8.48 -27.00
C SER A 589 -1.90 -8.52 -25.49
N ARG A 590 -2.93 -7.82 -25.01
CA ARG A 590 -3.39 -7.76 -23.62
C ARG A 590 -4.80 -7.16 -23.61
N ASP A 591 -5.52 -7.35 -22.51
CA ASP A 591 -6.75 -6.59 -22.30
C ASP A 591 -6.44 -5.08 -22.13
N ILE A 592 -7.41 -4.20 -22.41
CA ILE A 592 -7.30 -2.75 -22.20
C ILE A 592 -8.46 -2.30 -21.32
N TYR A 593 -8.13 -1.85 -20.09
CA TYR A 593 -9.12 -1.46 -19.08
C TYR A 593 -9.14 0.04 -18.79
N THR A 594 -8.17 0.79 -19.29
CA THR A 594 -8.03 2.22 -19.02
C THR A 594 -7.80 3.04 -20.28
N ARG A 595 -7.95 4.36 -20.11
CA ARG A 595 -7.56 5.37 -21.09
C ARG A 595 -7.14 6.65 -20.39
N GLN A 596 -6.36 7.47 -21.08
CA GLN A 596 -6.06 8.82 -20.61
C GLN A 596 -7.15 9.83 -21.02
N CYS A 597 -7.51 10.73 -20.10
CA CYS A 597 -8.38 11.86 -20.40
C CYS A 597 -7.64 12.90 -21.25
N SER A 598 -8.10 13.16 -22.47
CA SER A 598 -7.52 14.18 -23.35
C SER A 598 -7.51 15.60 -22.75
N GLY A 599 -8.47 15.90 -21.87
CA GLY A 599 -8.60 17.19 -21.19
C GLY A 599 -7.53 17.46 -20.13
N CYS A 600 -7.37 16.55 -19.17
CA CYS A 600 -6.50 16.77 -17.99
C CYS A 600 -5.32 15.81 -17.86
N GLY A 601 -5.23 14.75 -18.68
CA GLY A 601 -4.18 13.73 -18.59
C GLY A 601 -4.39 12.69 -17.48
N ALA A 602 -5.49 12.77 -16.72
CA ALA A 602 -5.84 11.75 -15.73
C ALA A 602 -6.23 10.42 -16.41
N TRP A 603 -5.77 9.30 -15.86
CA TRP A 603 -6.14 7.97 -16.31
C TRP A 603 -7.51 7.54 -15.76
N LEU A 604 -8.32 6.89 -16.60
CA LEU A 604 -9.72 6.58 -16.32
C LEU A 604 -9.98 5.09 -16.56
N GLN A 605 -10.78 4.46 -15.70
CA GLN A 605 -11.30 3.12 -15.96
C GLN A 605 -12.40 3.17 -17.03
N LEU A 606 -12.38 2.20 -17.94
CA LEU A 606 -13.40 2.00 -18.97
C LEU A 606 -14.59 1.23 -18.38
N ARG A 607 -15.78 1.85 -18.45
CA ARG A 607 -17.08 1.25 -18.12
C ARG A 607 -18.24 2.11 -18.64
N PRO A 608 -19.35 1.50 -19.06
CA PRO A 608 -20.43 2.18 -19.79
C PRO A 608 -21.15 3.29 -18.99
N ASP A 609 -21.14 3.21 -17.66
CA ASP A 609 -21.82 4.15 -16.75
C ASP A 609 -20.95 5.32 -16.28
N TRP A 610 -19.67 5.39 -16.68
CA TRP A 610 -18.76 6.52 -16.37
C TRP A 610 -18.38 7.28 -17.64
N LYS A 611 -19.31 8.03 -18.20
CA LYS A 611 -19.10 8.79 -19.45
C LYS A 611 -18.16 9.97 -19.25
N LYS A 612 -18.12 10.56 -18.06
CA LYS A 612 -17.26 11.72 -17.76
C LYS A 612 -15.96 11.34 -17.07
N CYS A 613 -14.93 12.16 -17.25
CA CYS A 613 -13.69 12.08 -16.50
C CYS A 613 -13.95 12.33 -15.01
N HIS A 614 -13.55 11.41 -14.12
CA HIS A 614 -13.71 11.58 -12.68
C HIS A 614 -12.81 12.68 -12.09
N SER A 615 -11.73 13.08 -12.79
CA SER A 615 -10.79 14.10 -12.33
C SER A 615 -11.20 15.52 -12.74
N CYS A 616 -11.53 15.76 -14.02
CA CYS A 616 -11.86 17.10 -14.53
C CYS A 616 -13.33 17.28 -14.98
N GLY A 617 -14.11 16.20 -15.11
CA GLY A 617 -15.52 16.27 -15.52
C GLY A 617 -15.77 16.32 -17.02
N LEU A 618 -14.72 16.36 -17.87
CA LEU A 618 -14.87 16.32 -19.32
C LEU A 618 -15.60 15.05 -19.78
N LEU A 619 -16.67 15.21 -20.57
CA LEU A 619 -17.41 14.10 -21.17
C LEU A 619 -16.59 13.43 -22.28
N GLY A 620 -16.46 12.10 -22.25
CA GLY A 620 -15.83 11.34 -23.32
C GLY A 620 -16.77 11.10 -24.51
N THR A 621 -16.22 11.03 -25.72
CA THR A 621 -16.97 10.72 -26.95
C THR A 621 -16.81 9.24 -27.33
N GLU A 622 -17.64 8.38 -26.73
CA GLU A 622 -17.75 6.92 -27.00
C GLU A 622 -16.67 5.92 -26.52
N PRO A 623 -15.47 6.23 -25.96
CA PRO A 623 -14.51 5.17 -25.61
C PRO A 623 -14.89 4.37 -24.36
N GLN A 624 -15.96 4.73 -23.64
CA GLN A 624 -16.24 4.17 -22.31
C GLN A 624 -16.88 2.78 -22.34
N THR A 625 -17.44 2.37 -23.48
CA THR A 625 -17.87 0.98 -23.73
C THR A 625 -16.73 0.11 -24.27
N ALA A 626 -15.58 0.68 -24.61
CA ALA A 626 -14.52 0.00 -25.35
C ALA A 626 -13.49 -0.71 -24.44
N VAL A 627 -13.95 -1.39 -23.38
CA VAL A 627 -13.10 -2.40 -22.72
C VAL A 627 -12.71 -3.41 -23.81
N THR A 628 -11.41 -3.59 -24.03
CA THR A 628 -10.92 -4.54 -25.04
C THR A 628 -10.49 -5.81 -24.34
N PHE A 629 -11.20 -6.90 -24.60
CA PHE A 629 -10.78 -8.24 -24.18
C PHE A 629 -9.99 -8.90 -25.32
N ASP A 630 -8.73 -9.26 -25.08
CA ASP A 630 -7.86 -9.95 -26.04
C ASP A 630 -7.11 -11.10 -25.33
N PRO A 631 -7.53 -12.38 -25.53
CA PRO A 631 -8.55 -12.85 -26.49
C PRO A 631 -9.99 -12.43 -26.12
N PRO A 632 -10.92 -12.30 -27.08
CA PRO A 632 -12.28 -11.80 -26.82
C PRO A 632 -13.07 -12.68 -25.84
N LEU A 633 -13.93 -12.04 -25.05
CA LEU A 633 -14.98 -12.68 -24.26
C LEU A 633 -16.34 -12.57 -24.97
N THR A 634 -17.21 -13.57 -24.80
CA THR A 634 -18.62 -13.41 -25.17
C THR A 634 -19.33 -12.45 -24.20
N ALA A 635 -20.50 -11.94 -24.60
CA ALA A 635 -21.31 -11.09 -23.74
C ALA A 635 -21.71 -11.81 -22.43
N GLU A 636 -21.94 -13.13 -22.48
CA GLU A 636 -22.26 -13.96 -21.31
C GLU A 636 -21.06 -14.11 -20.37
N GLU A 637 -19.85 -14.31 -20.93
CA GLU A 637 -18.61 -14.40 -20.14
C GLU A 637 -18.27 -13.07 -19.45
N GLU A 638 -18.40 -11.96 -20.17
CA GLU A 638 -18.23 -10.61 -19.62
C GLU A 638 -19.25 -10.33 -18.51
N ALA A 639 -20.53 -10.65 -18.73
CA ALA A 639 -21.57 -10.48 -17.73
C ALA A 639 -21.32 -11.34 -16.48
N LEU A 640 -20.85 -12.58 -16.65
CA LEU A 640 -20.50 -13.48 -15.55
C LEU A 640 -19.31 -12.94 -14.75
N LEU A 641 -18.28 -12.41 -15.43
CA LEU A 641 -17.15 -11.74 -14.79
C LEU A 641 -17.63 -10.60 -13.89
N TYR A 642 -18.45 -9.68 -14.40
CA TYR A 642 -18.92 -8.55 -13.60
C TYR A 642 -19.86 -8.97 -12.46
N ALA A 643 -20.69 -10.00 -12.67
CA ALA A 643 -21.57 -10.53 -11.64
C ALA A 643 -20.79 -11.07 -10.42
N ALA A 644 -19.66 -11.72 -10.65
CA ALA A 644 -18.82 -12.29 -9.60
C ALA A 644 -18.20 -11.23 -8.66
N TRP A 645 -18.10 -9.98 -9.09
CA TRP A 645 -17.43 -8.90 -8.36
C TRP A 645 -18.37 -7.80 -7.86
N ASN A 646 -19.68 -7.92 -8.10
CA ASN A 646 -20.65 -6.89 -7.75
C ASN A 646 -20.65 -6.61 -6.23
N THR A 647 -21.01 -7.61 -5.43
CA THR A 647 -21.15 -7.53 -3.97
C THR A 647 -20.47 -8.74 -3.34
N ALA A 648 -19.64 -8.50 -2.32
CA ALA A 648 -19.01 -9.59 -1.57
C ALA A 648 -20.06 -10.51 -0.93
N PRO A 649 -19.83 -11.83 -0.88
CA PRO A 649 -20.80 -12.75 -0.30
C PRO A 649 -21.00 -12.48 1.19
N LYS A 650 -22.21 -12.73 1.69
CA LYS A 650 -22.49 -12.74 3.12
C LYS A 650 -21.58 -13.76 3.81
N TYR A 651 -21.25 -13.50 5.07
CA TYR A 651 -20.49 -14.46 5.86
C TYR A 651 -21.28 -15.77 6.01
N ASP A 652 -20.63 -16.87 5.66
CA ASP A 652 -21.14 -18.22 5.82
C ASP A 652 -20.11 -19.03 6.63
N PRO A 653 -20.37 -19.33 7.92
CA PRO A 653 -19.45 -20.08 8.77
C PRO A 653 -19.25 -21.53 8.31
N SER A 654 -20.10 -22.07 7.43
CA SER A 654 -19.99 -23.43 6.90
C SER A 654 -19.07 -23.54 5.69
N LYS A 655 -18.78 -22.41 5.01
CA LYS A 655 -17.90 -22.36 3.84
C LYS A 655 -16.45 -22.24 4.27
N GLU A 656 -15.61 -23.17 3.84
CA GLU A 656 -14.17 -23.05 4.01
C GLU A 656 -13.59 -21.92 3.15
N LEU A 657 -12.59 -21.22 3.69
CA LEU A 657 -11.90 -20.15 2.98
C LEU A 657 -11.04 -20.73 1.86
N LYS A 658 -11.32 -20.32 0.61
CA LYS A 658 -10.43 -20.59 -0.52
C LYS A 658 -9.20 -19.68 -0.46
N LEU A 659 -8.02 -20.25 -0.65
CA LEU A 659 -6.75 -19.55 -0.46
C LEU A 659 -6.33 -18.74 -1.71
N PRO A 660 -5.57 -17.64 -1.55
CA PRO A 660 -5.02 -16.86 -2.66
C PRO A 660 -3.89 -17.58 -3.43
N THR A 661 -3.17 -18.48 -2.77
CA THR A 661 -1.99 -19.15 -3.33
C THR A 661 -2.38 -20.24 -4.33
N PRO A 662 -1.49 -20.59 -5.30
CA PRO A 662 -1.71 -21.71 -6.20
C PRO A 662 -2.05 -23.01 -5.46
N THR A 663 -2.89 -23.82 -6.10
CA THR A 663 -3.27 -25.15 -5.60
C THR A 663 -2.02 -26.01 -5.39
N ARG A 664 -1.99 -26.79 -4.31
CA ARG A 664 -0.87 -27.71 -4.05
C ARG A 664 -0.96 -28.89 -5.03
N PRO A 665 0.15 -29.38 -5.59
CA PRO A 665 0.13 -30.61 -6.37
C PRO A 665 -0.41 -31.77 -5.51
N ALA A 666 -1.17 -32.67 -6.12
CA ALA A 666 -1.61 -33.89 -5.45
C ALA A 666 -0.38 -34.68 -4.96
N ALA A 667 -0.40 -35.07 -3.69
CA ALA A 667 0.69 -35.78 -3.02
C ALA A 667 0.94 -37.19 -3.60
#